data_AF-A0A1J4JIH8-F1
#
_entry.id   AF-A0A1J4JIH8-F1
#
_cell.length_a   1.000
_cell.length_b   1.000
_cell.length_c   1.000
_cell.angle_alpha   90.00
_cell.angle_beta   90.00
_cell.angle_gamma   90.00
#
_symmetry.space_group_name_H-M   'P 1'
#
loop_
_entity.id
_entity.type
_entity.pdbx_description
1 polymer ?
#
loop_
_entity_poly.entity_id
_entity_poly.type
_entity_poly.pdbx_seq_one_letter_code
_entity_poly.pdbx_strand_id
1 'polypeptide(L)'
;MLCEMKNIMILVFLIFFTASKTENGVPMMLLGNWSDSSIVDETYLFFIFTYPEFIPKLRQILGSETYPDYNSITNKLNGHIPMHLLGLLHLSLALRYFHPKAATINPMNDRNSMNDRNSPFNKRPIIRGWAAVNEEKLPQINTHDFQWKLLTHIYGSGNSTNKLRELSHVFHNPRHFFPEIEKISANFAIRDEFLKMKFQSDKPISTINSRCVSNDPFEIIDALLGEYQTLDILNRLKINNTVFSDILTGKPEHEVFEYLPPLDKVPVLEYHDLPSIRKKWGSELKINSSDILSFLRNEKVMIKPQIFISLHSPQSAAILDDVLQTCKHDFPSSFEIVLIADWQNITERQIAYSYFSSLMHIGKRASVEYLLDGLLHGNFEKCYKKTRPVVKWDQLFSEINNATIFKFLNPQIEYMNKHNIKDFTIVVNGQIIRDFPSFTEWKNAIFQQGNRLLEYAKRQMITNQTDIQNFLKSQGIPINSVEKILDIDFNNRLSIDGLSIKSILNIVQSLTPKIKPAFISLKNSPSIPVYYIDSKIPKQILSNKFANSVPSFILYELKKEAFYENNEDPQEILKFIRNSKTIVGPLIFNKILNPAELKYAIFYVKLAFMEKLENHQFTQEQLLYILLWRSSLGLRGIDRKMNLQVNSSAMIHTNILSPLTWTCVMNPFSSEFRMTIEMINQVTNFLIADVKLVPAVPISNLFFGDHLNSVYIPVIITNGISNDIPSCTIECPNNWATVRVGHNHILSHIVSYGFVQESKIIQIGDQIRAPLKNGYFITLLPVGKYKTKGLTEKYFHVDSFIPHPKFFTSNKDIIDIKNNNENDVINVLSIITDISQEDNSRIMLHSLLANCSKKVRFWCFNGYRNGFPKNIETIYLSAFWPHFLSKPKNYLEFSKAAKFALIDLIFPPHIENVLFVDQGIIFRKDVSIFQKLDMEDASVALPLMTSSTSKAFYFNSYDYETSRFKRPFHGTSLAWFNMKTWRETNSGDLYRNLYSKTLKYQIGYNSIDDDLINQLQLKTQLLTLPEETSFCVTNSNMELAEKAFAIALCSTDSYKLSGKEYTELVNAANENIKY
;
A
#
# COMPACT_ATOMS: atom_id res chain seq x y z
N MET A 1 -47.97 35.46 20.42
CA MET A 1 -47.54 34.58 19.32
C MET A 1 -46.45 35.15 18.40
N LEU A 2 -46.69 36.08 17.46
CA LEU A 2 -45.62 36.57 16.55
C LEU A 2 -44.51 37.41 17.26
N CYS A 3 -44.83 38.10 18.37
CA CYS A 3 -43.82 38.75 19.21
C CYS A 3 -43.07 37.80 20.16
N GLU A 4 -43.68 36.68 20.58
CA GLU A 4 -43.01 35.66 21.41
C GLU A 4 -42.05 34.80 20.59
N MET A 5 -42.35 34.52 19.32
CA MET A 5 -41.40 33.87 18.41
C MET A 5 -40.17 34.75 18.13
N LYS A 6 -40.32 36.08 18.11
CA LYS A 6 -39.19 37.01 17.93
C LYS A 6 -38.30 37.05 19.16
N ASN A 7 -38.88 37.01 20.36
CA ASN A 7 -38.10 36.97 21.61
C ASN A 7 -37.43 35.60 21.86
N ILE A 8 -38.03 34.48 21.43
CA ILE A 8 -37.39 33.16 21.47
C ILE A 8 -36.28 33.05 20.41
N MET A 9 -36.48 33.61 19.21
CA MET A 9 -35.41 33.71 18.20
C MET A 9 -34.25 34.59 18.69
N ILE A 10 -34.53 35.73 19.34
CA ILE A 10 -33.50 36.62 19.91
C ILE A 10 -32.81 35.99 21.12
N LEU A 11 -33.51 35.19 21.94
CA LEU A 11 -32.90 34.43 23.04
C LEU A 11 -32.04 33.25 22.53
N VAL A 12 -32.45 32.56 21.47
CA VAL A 12 -31.64 31.54 20.78
C VAL A 12 -30.47 32.19 20.03
N PHE A 13 -30.64 33.40 19.46
CA PHE A 13 -29.56 34.18 18.87
C PHE A 13 -28.55 34.68 19.91
N LEU A 14 -29.02 35.08 21.10
CA LEU A 14 -28.16 35.53 22.21
C LEU A 14 -27.45 34.37 22.92
N ILE A 15 -28.05 33.18 23.00
CA ILE A 15 -27.38 31.96 23.49
C ILE A 15 -26.28 31.49 22.53
N PHE A 16 -26.41 31.75 21.22
CA PHE A 16 -25.33 31.54 20.25
C PHE A 16 -24.25 32.66 20.26
N PHE A 17 -24.59 33.88 20.69
CA PHE A 17 -23.66 35.03 20.70
C PHE A 17 -22.95 35.31 22.04
N THR A 18 -23.24 34.57 23.11
CA THR A 18 -22.45 34.65 24.36
C THR A 18 -21.25 33.70 24.41
N ALA A 19 -20.96 32.96 23.34
CA ALA A 19 -19.76 32.11 23.21
C ALA A 19 -18.59 32.78 22.45
N SER A 20 -18.59 34.11 22.33
CA SER A 20 -17.49 34.88 21.73
C SER A 20 -16.92 35.97 22.65
N LYS A 21 -17.07 35.80 23.97
CA LYS A 21 -16.14 36.41 24.92
C LYS A 21 -14.97 35.45 25.07
N THR A 22 -13.78 35.97 24.84
CA THR A 22 -12.48 35.33 25.07
C THR A 22 -12.42 34.73 26.49
N GLU A 23 -12.80 33.46 26.62
CA GLU A 23 -12.46 32.64 27.78
C GLU A 23 -11.05 32.10 27.56
N ASN A 24 -10.06 32.86 28.04
CA ASN A 24 -8.71 32.35 28.20
C ASN A 24 -8.77 31.08 29.06
N GLY A 25 -8.42 29.91 28.49
CA GLY A 25 -8.18 28.68 29.27
C GLY A 25 -9.03 27.44 28.96
N VAL A 26 -9.81 27.41 27.87
CA VAL A 26 -10.50 26.16 27.44
C VAL A 26 -9.51 25.25 26.72
N PRO A 27 -9.30 23.99 27.17
CA PRO A 27 -8.31 23.10 26.57
C PRO A 27 -8.74 22.59 25.19
N MET A 28 -7.82 22.55 24.24
CA MET A 28 -8.02 21.88 22.95
C MET A 28 -8.00 20.37 23.14
N MET A 29 -9.08 19.68 22.77
CA MET A 29 -9.22 18.23 22.86
C MET A 29 -9.61 17.59 21.51
N LEU A 30 -9.25 16.32 21.32
CA LEU A 30 -9.78 15.47 20.26
C LEU A 30 -10.82 14.51 20.86
N LEU A 31 -12.05 14.55 20.35
CA LEU A 31 -13.18 13.79 20.86
C LEU A 31 -13.70 12.80 19.82
N GLY A 32 -14.07 11.60 20.23
CA GLY A 32 -14.74 10.63 19.35
C GLY A 32 -16.21 10.99 19.11
N ASN A 33 -16.72 10.64 17.93
CA ASN A 33 -18.14 10.79 17.59
C ASN A 33 -18.96 9.52 17.91
N TRP A 34 -18.79 8.96 19.11
CA TRP A 34 -19.47 7.74 19.59
C TRP A 34 -19.52 7.72 21.13
N SER A 35 -20.16 6.70 21.72
CA SER A 35 -20.27 6.56 23.19
C SER A 35 -18.94 6.17 23.84
N ASP A 36 -18.70 6.62 25.07
CA ASP A 36 -17.51 6.24 25.82
C ASP A 36 -17.54 4.78 26.33
N SER A 37 -16.43 4.26 26.86
CA SER A 37 -16.30 2.95 27.50
C SER A 37 -15.68 3.02 28.89
N SER A 38 -15.88 1.96 29.68
CA SER A 38 -15.23 1.81 30.98
C SER A 38 -13.75 1.45 30.85
N ILE A 39 -12.88 2.09 31.64
CA ILE A 39 -11.45 1.73 31.77
C ILE A 39 -11.29 0.29 32.29
N VAL A 40 -12.25 -0.19 33.11
CA VAL A 40 -12.28 -1.58 33.59
C VAL A 40 -12.52 -2.56 32.44
N ASP A 41 -13.44 -2.24 31.53
CA ASP A 41 -13.71 -3.07 30.35
C ASP A 41 -12.49 -3.10 29.40
N GLU A 42 -11.84 -1.95 29.21
CA GLU A 42 -10.58 -1.86 28.46
C GLU A 42 -9.48 -2.73 29.11
N THR A 43 -9.38 -2.72 30.44
CA THR A 43 -8.43 -3.55 31.20
C THR A 43 -8.71 -5.04 31.02
N TYR A 44 -9.98 -5.47 31.06
CA TYR A 44 -10.33 -6.86 30.80
C TYR A 44 -9.96 -7.29 29.38
N LEU A 45 -10.23 -6.46 28.38
CA LEU A 45 -9.86 -6.75 26.99
C LEU A 45 -8.34 -6.86 26.82
N PHE A 46 -7.55 -6.02 27.49
CA PHE A 46 -6.10 -6.13 27.52
C PHE A 46 -5.63 -7.49 28.01
N PHE A 47 -6.14 -7.96 29.16
CA PHE A 47 -5.72 -9.26 29.71
C PHE A 47 -6.28 -10.44 28.92
N ILE A 48 -7.46 -10.33 28.32
CA ILE A 48 -7.96 -11.36 27.37
C ILE A 48 -7.00 -11.51 26.19
N PHE A 49 -6.44 -10.41 25.70
CA PHE A 49 -5.51 -10.41 24.58
C PHE A 49 -4.11 -10.92 24.96
N THR A 50 -3.60 -10.52 26.14
CA THR A 50 -2.19 -10.73 26.53
C THR A 50 -1.96 -11.86 27.54
N TYR A 51 -2.78 -11.96 28.59
CA TYR A 51 -2.59 -12.93 29.67
C TYR A 51 -3.94 -13.42 30.25
N PRO A 52 -4.68 -14.25 29.48
CA PRO A 52 -6.08 -14.58 29.79
C PRO A 52 -6.26 -15.38 31.09
N GLU A 53 -5.24 -16.14 31.52
CA GLU A 53 -5.27 -16.91 32.78
C GLU A 53 -5.31 -16.01 34.02
N PHE A 54 -4.92 -14.75 33.92
CA PHE A 54 -4.96 -13.80 35.03
C PHE A 54 -6.37 -13.25 35.29
N ILE A 55 -7.31 -13.41 34.36
CA ILE A 55 -8.67 -12.85 34.44
C ILE A 55 -9.41 -13.21 35.74
N PRO A 56 -9.42 -14.46 36.24
CA PRO A 56 -10.09 -14.79 37.50
C PRO A 56 -9.53 -14.02 38.69
N LYS A 57 -8.20 -13.88 38.78
CA LYS A 57 -7.52 -13.12 39.82
C LYS A 57 -7.74 -11.61 39.66
N LEU A 58 -7.74 -11.12 38.42
CA LEU A 58 -8.04 -9.73 38.10
C LEU A 58 -9.44 -9.32 38.58
N ARG A 59 -10.45 -10.19 38.40
CA ARG A 59 -11.81 -9.97 38.91
C ARG A 59 -11.85 -9.84 40.44
N GLN A 60 -11.03 -10.60 41.16
CA GLN A 60 -10.90 -10.48 42.62
C GLN A 60 -10.22 -9.17 43.04
N ILE A 61 -9.21 -8.72 42.30
CA ILE A 61 -8.46 -7.50 42.62
C ILE A 61 -9.29 -6.23 42.33
N LEU A 62 -9.92 -6.14 41.16
CA LEU A 62 -10.69 -4.96 40.76
C LEU A 62 -12.06 -4.89 41.46
N GLY A 63 -12.67 -6.04 41.78
CA GLY A 63 -13.94 -6.09 42.48
C GLY A 63 -15.06 -5.34 41.73
N SER A 64 -15.95 -4.69 42.50
CA SER A 64 -17.04 -3.85 41.99
C SER A 64 -16.77 -2.33 42.16
N GLU A 65 -15.51 -1.96 42.41
CA GLU A 65 -15.11 -0.57 42.63
C GLU A 65 -15.16 0.24 41.32
N THR A 66 -15.45 1.53 41.45
CA THR A 66 -15.32 2.50 40.35
C THR A 66 -13.93 3.13 40.37
N TYR A 67 -13.26 3.14 39.23
CA TYR A 67 -11.92 3.71 39.09
C TYR A 67 -12.00 5.07 38.39
N PRO A 68 -11.48 6.16 39.01
CA PRO A 68 -11.59 7.50 38.43
C PRO A 68 -10.65 7.69 37.23
N ASP A 69 -9.51 7.00 37.21
CA ASP A 69 -8.54 7.05 36.13
C ASP A 69 -7.80 5.71 35.96
N TYR A 70 -7.01 5.60 34.89
CA TYR A 70 -6.22 4.41 34.60
C TYR A 70 -5.01 4.24 35.55
N ASN A 71 -4.50 5.33 36.15
CA ASN A 71 -3.42 5.27 37.14
C ASN A 71 -3.85 4.48 38.38
N SER A 72 -5.10 4.65 38.80
CA SER A 72 -5.72 3.93 39.91
C SER A 72 -5.69 2.42 39.68
N ILE A 73 -6.00 1.97 38.46
CA ILE A 73 -5.95 0.56 38.07
C ILE A 73 -4.51 0.05 38.06
N THR A 74 -3.58 0.78 37.43
CA THR A 74 -2.17 0.35 37.36
C THR A 74 -1.53 0.27 38.74
N ASN A 75 -1.85 1.20 39.65
CA ASN A 75 -1.36 1.17 41.03
C ASN A 75 -1.88 -0.05 41.78
N LYS A 76 -3.15 -0.41 41.59
CA LYS A 76 -3.75 -1.60 42.24
C LYS A 76 -3.19 -2.91 41.71
N LEU A 77 -2.73 -2.94 40.46
CA LEU A 77 -2.13 -4.13 39.83
C LEU A 77 -0.61 -4.23 40.03
N ASN A 78 0.01 -3.18 40.59
CA ASN A 78 1.44 -3.19 40.88
C ASN A 78 1.80 -4.32 41.85
N GLY A 79 2.87 -5.07 41.54
CA GLY A 79 3.28 -6.25 42.31
C GLY A 79 2.48 -7.54 42.04
N HIS A 80 1.39 -7.49 41.26
CA HIS A 80 0.63 -8.69 40.89
C HIS A 80 1.01 -9.27 39.52
N ILE A 81 1.67 -8.49 38.67
CA ILE A 81 2.10 -8.86 37.31
C ILE A 81 3.52 -8.34 37.05
N PRO A 82 4.25 -8.88 36.05
CA PRO A 82 5.57 -8.40 35.67
C PRO A 82 5.58 -6.92 35.27
N MET A 83 6.68 -6.22 35.56
CA MET A 83 6.77 -4.77 35.39
C MET A 83 6.60 -4.32 33.93
N HIS A 84 7.15 -5.06 32.96
CA HIS A 84 6.97 -4.77 31.54
C HIS A 84 5.50 -4.93 31.10
N LEU A 85 4.76 -5.90 31.66
CA LEU A 85 3.35 -6.10 31.35
C LEU A 85 2.47 -5.01 31.99
N LEU A 86 2.83 -4.56 33.20
CA LEU A 86 2.20 -3.43 33.86
C LEU A 86 2.40 -2.14 33.06
N GLY A 87 3.61 -1.90 32.57
CA GLY A 87 3.92 -0.77 31.69
C GLY A 87 3.13 -0.81 30.38
N LEU A 88 3.01 -2.00 29.78
CA LEU A 88 2.24 -2.20 28.56
C LEU A 88 0.75 -1.95 28.78
N LEU A 89 0.20 -2.35 29.93
CA LEU A 89 -1.16 -2.01 30.34
C LEU A 89 -1.32 -0.50 30.51
N HIS A 90 -0.37 0.15 31.18
CA HIS A 90 -0.40 1.60 31.39
C HIS A 90 -0.47 2.35 30.05
N LEU A 91 0.44 2.04 29.11
CA LEU A 91 0.44 2.67 27.79
C LEU A 91 -0.84 2.35 27.00
N SER A 92 -1.37 1.13 27.14
CA SER A 92 -2.63 0.70 26.49
C SER A 92 -3.82 1.50 26.98
N LEU A 93 -3.95 1.72 28.29
CA LEU A 93 -5.02 2.54 28.87
C LEU A 93 -4.78 4.04 28.62
N ALA A 94 -3.52 4.49 28.59
CA ALA A 94 -3.18 5.86 28.24
C ALA A 94 -3.61 6.19 26.81
N LEU A 95 -3.26 5.36 25.82
CA LEU A 95 -3.71 5.53 24.43
C LEU A 95 -5.15 5.07 24.20
N ARG A 96 -5.80 4.48 25.22
CA ARG A 96 -7.13 3.88 25.13
C ARG A 96 -7.25 2.85 24.01
N TYR A 97 -6.21 2.04 23.79
CA TYR A 97 -6.10 1.14 22.64
C TYR A 97 -7.31 0.20 22.49
N PHE A 98 -7.82 -0.34 23.60
CA PHE A 98 -8.98 -1.24 23.61
C PHE A 98 -10.34 -0.52 23.70
N HIS A 99 -10.36 0.82 23.80
CA HIS A 99 -11.59 1.60 23.89
C HIS A 99 -12.56 1.32 22.74
N PRO A 100 -12.15 1.30 21.45
CA PRO A 100 -13.10 1.04 20.37
C PRO A 100 -13.82 -0.31 20.51
N LYS A 101 -13.10 -1.35 20.95
CA LYS A 101 -13.68 -2.68 21.20
C LYS A 101 -14.57 -2.68 22.43
N ALA A 102 -14.17 -2.02 23.52
CA ALA A 102 -14.99 -1.88 24.72
C ALA A 102 -16.30 -1.13 24.43
N ALA A 103 -16.24 0.00 23.72
CA ALA A 103 -17.39 0.83 23.37
C ALA A 103 -18.40 0.12 22.47
N THR A 104 -17.96 -0.83 21.62
CA THR A 104 -18.87 -1.63 20.79
C THR A 104 -19.54 -2.79 21.54
N ILE A 105 -18.94 -3.26 22.64
CA ILE A 105 -19.48 -4.34 23.48
C ILE A 105 -20.39 -3.75 24.57
N ASN A 106 -19.87 -2.82 25.35
CA ASN A 106 -20.51 -2.18 26.50
C ASN A 106 -20.39 -0.64 26.38
N PRO A 107 -21.17 0.00 25.48
CA PRO A 107 -21.18 1.45 25.41
C PRO A 107 -21.72 2.03 26.72
N MET A 108 -21.05 3.04 27.26
CA MET A 108 -21.62 3.85 28.34
C MET A 108 -22.80 4.64 27.79
N ASN A 109 -24.01 4.16 28.05
CA ASN A 109 -25.26 4.85 27.77
C ASN A 109 -25.89 5.28 29.10
N ASP A 110 -26.22 6.56 29.25
CA ASP A 110 -27.03 7.11 30.35
C ASP A 110 -28.40 6.38 30.44
N ARG A 111 -28.47 5.25 31.15
CA ARG A 111 -29.69 4.88 31.86
C ARG A 111 -29.64 5.65 33.19
N ASN A 112 -30.04 6.93 33.18
CA ASN A 112 -30.55 7.75 34.31
C ASN A 112 -30.10 9.23 34.36
N SER A 113 -30.02 9.99 33.26
CA SER A 113 -30.05 11.46 33.39
C SER A 113 -30.92 12.13 32.32
N MET A 114 -32.20 12.27 32.64
CA MET A 114 -33.20 12.95 31.81
C MET A 114 -33.11 14.49 31.90
N ASN A 115 -32.11 15.04 32.62
CA ASN A 115 -32.08 16.46 33.02
C ASN A 115 -30.93 17.32 32.48
N ASP A 116 -29.91 16.79 31.78
CA ASP A 116 -28.84 17.63 31.22
C ASP A 116 -28.93 17.74 29.69
N ARG A 117 -29.80 18.65 29.23
CA ARG A 117 -29.94 19.01 27.80
C ARG A 117 -28.98 20.13 27.34
N ASN A 118 -28.10 20.63 28.21
CA ASN A 118 -27.35 21.87 27.93
C ASN A 118 -25.81 21.73 27.80
N SER A 119 -25.24 20.53 27.65
CA SER A 119 -23.82 20.40 27.24
C SER A 119 -23.60 19.21 26.29
N PRO A 120 -23.40 19.44 24.97
CA PRO A 120 -23.12 18.38 24.00
C PRO A 120 -21.68 17.82 24.08
N PHE A 121 -20.82 18.34 24.98
CA PHE A 121 -19.39 17.98 25.06
C PHE A 121 -19.02 17.03 26.20
N ASN A 122 -19.81 16.93 27.28
CA ASN A 122 -19.48 16.10 28.46
C ASN A 122 -19.68 14.57 28.28
N LYS A 123 -20.00 14.09 27.07
CA LYS A 123 -20.44 12.70 26.84
C LYS A 123 -19.67 11.96 25.75
N ARG A 124 -18.57 12.52 25.25
CA ARG A 124 -17.77 11.95 24.16
C ARG A 124 -16.43 11.43 24.67
N PRO A 125 -15.90 10.32 24.13
CA PRO A 125 -14.62 9.79 24.54
C PRO A 125 -13.50 10.75 24.15
N ILE A 126 -12.60 11.00 25.09
CA ILE A 126 -11.35 11.72 24.83
C ILE A 126 -10.40 10.77 24.09
N ILE A 127 -9.87 11.24 22.96
CA ILE A 127 -8.94 10.52 22.11
C ILE A 127 -7.54 11.09 22.29
N ARG A 128 -6.56 10.20 22.40
CA ARG A 128 -5.12 10.50 22.55
C ARG A 128 -4.35 9.85 21.38
N GLY A 129 -3.05 10.03 21.31
CA GLY A 129 -2.22 9.54 20.19
C GLY A 129 -2.19 10.49 19.00
N TRP A 130 -2.31 11.79 19.24
CA TRP A 130 -2.20 12.86 18.25
C TRP A 130 -1.23 13.94 18.76
N ALA A 131 -0.88 14.90 17.92
CA ALA A 131 -0.07 16.03 18.33
C ALA A 131 -0.63 17.34 17.79
N ALA A 132 -0.46 18.40 18.57
CA ALA A 132 -0.65 19.77 18.11
C ALA A 132 0.64 20.29 17.48
N VAL A 133 0.49 20.95 16.34
CA VAL A 133 1.57 21.61 15.62
C VAL A 133 1.25 23.09 15.55
N ASN A 134 2.13 23.91 16.12
CA ASN A 134 2.03 25.36 16.05
C ASN A 134 3.17 25.90 15.19
N GLU A 135 2.84 26.59 14.08
CA GLU A 135 3.86 27.15 13.20
C GLU A 135 4.64 28.26 13.89
N GLU A 136 5.96 28.08 13.96
CA GLU A 136 6.90 29.03 14.53
C GLU A 136 8.19 29.02 13.70
N LYS A 137 8.42 30.09 12.94
CA LYS A 137 9.59 30.19 12.07
C LYS A 137 10.88 30.10 12.90
N LEU A 138 11.77 29.20 12.48
CA LEU A 138 13.11 29.10 13.02
C LEU A 138 13.89 30.40 12.75
N PRO A 139 14.74 30.85 13.69
CA PRO A 139 15.69 31.91 13.41
C PRO A 139 16.71 31.45 12.35
N GLN A 140 17.44 32.41 11.75
CA GLN A 140 18.56 32.05 10.89
C GLN A 140 19.67 31.43 11.73
N ILE A 141 20.00 30.17 11.45
CA ILE A 141 20.97 29.36 12.19
C ILE A 141 22.04 28.89 11.22
N ASN A 142 23.30 28.95 11.63
CA ASN A 142 24.39 28.36 10.88
C ASN A 142 24.30 26.83 10.93
N THR A 143 24.01 26.22 9.78
CA THR A 143 23.86 24.77 9.64
C THR A 143 25.21 24.04 9.54
N HIS A 144 26.33 24.76 9.49
CA HIS A 144 27.66 24.17 9.42
C HIS A 144 27.96 23.30 10.65
N ASP A 145 28.20 22.01 10.41
CA ASP A 145 28.44 20.97 11.42
C ASP A 145 27.35 20.88 12.51
N PHE A 146 26.16 21.44 12.28
CA PHE A 146 25.10 21.51 13.28
C PHE A 146 24.68 20.13 13.79
N GLN A 147 24.64 19.13 12.93
CA GLN A 147 24.35 17.75 13.30
C GLN A 147 25.35 17.17 14.29
N TRP A 148 26.63 17.56 14.21
CA TRP A 148 27.66 17.11 15.13
C TRP A 148 27.56 17.86 16.46
N LYS A 149 27.20 19.15 16.43
CA LYS A 149 26.91 19.94 17.63
C LYS A 149 25.69 19.41 18.38
N LEU A 150 24.64 19.02 17.66
CA LEU A 150 23.47 18.33 18.22
C LEU A 150 23.90 17.06 18.93
N LEU A 151 24.71 16.21 18.29
CA LEU A 151 25.19 14.99 18.93
C LEU A 151 26.05 15.30 20.18
N THR A 152 26.91 16.32 20.16
CA THR A 152 27.63 16.76 21.37
C THR A 152 26.66 17.10 22.51
N HIS A 153 25.63 17.88 22.21
CA HIS A 153 24.61 18.30 23.18
C HIS A 153 23.89 17.09 23.78
N ILE A 154 23.36 16.21 22.93
CA ILE A 154 22.62 15.03 23.35
C ILE A 154 23.50 14.10 24.18
N TYR A 155 24.70 13.76 23.71
CA TYR A 155 25.57 12.82 24.41
C TYR A 155 26.19 13.39 25.69
N GLY A 156 26.17 14.71 25.86
CA GLY A 156 26.53 15.39 27.11
C GLY A 156 25.50 15.26 28.24
N SER A 157 24.26 14.86 27.95
CA SER A 157 23.15 14.79 28.92
C SER A 157 23.20 13.63 29.94
N GLY A 158 24.27 12.83 29.93
CA GLY A 158 24.53 11.79 30.92
C GLY A 158 24.02 10.39 30.52
N ASN A 159 23.06 9.84 31.26
CA ASN A 159 22.57 8.47 31.05
C ASN A 159 21.62 8.34 29.84
N SER A 160 21.30 7.11 29.43
CA SER A 160 20.48 6.85 28.25
C SER A 160 19.08 7.48 28.33
N THR A 161 18.44 7.48 29.51
CA THR A 161 17.09 8.05 29.67
C THR A 161 17.07 9.57 29.53
N ASN A 162 18.09 10.26 30.06
CA ASN A 162 18.23 11.70 29.86
C ASN A 162 18.49 12.03 28.37
N LYS A 163 19.33 11.23 27.68
CA LYS A 163 19.58 11.41 26.24
C LYS A 163 18.30 11.34 25.41
N LEU A 164 17.43 10.36 25.70
CA LEU A 164 16.14 10.21 24.99
C LEU A 164 15.18 11.37 25.28
N ARG A 165 15.15 11.85 26.52
CA ARG A 165 14.33 13.02 26.91
C ARG A 165 14.81 14.29 26.23
N GLU A 166 16.12 14.56 26.24
CA GLU A 166 16.69 15.72 25.57
C GLU A 166 16.46 15.69 24.06
N LEU A 167 16.54 14.52 23.41
CA LEU A 167 16.17 14.39 22.00
C LEU A 167 14.72 14.83 21.76
N SER A 168 13.78 14.38 22.58
CA SER A 168 12.38 14.80 22.45
C SER A 168 12.21 16.31 22.67
N HIS A 169 12.82 16.89 23.71
CA HIS A 169 12.72 18.32 23.99
C HIS A 169 13.23 19.18 22.82
N VAL A 170 14.41 18.83 22.29
CA VAL A 170 15.05 19.56 21.17
C VAL A 170 14.15 19.58 19.94
N PHE A 171 13.54 18.45 19.58
CA PHE A 171 12.72 18.34 18.37
C PHE A 171 11.26 18.73 18.57
N HIS A 172 10.79 18.82 19.82
CA HIS A 172 9.47 19.38 20.15
C HIS A 172 9.48 20.91 20.15
N ASN A 173 10.61 21.53 20.51
CA ASN A 173 10.76 22.99 20.46
C ASN A 173 12.08 23.42 19.77
N PRO A 174 12.22 23.19 18.45
CA PRO A 174 13.43 23.52 17.70
C PRO A 174 13.85 24.99 17.84
N ARG A 175 12.88 25.92 17.86
CA ARG A 175 13.12 27.36 17.96
C ARG A 175 13.87 27.75 19.23
N HIS A 176 13.59 27.09 20.34
CA HIS A 176 14.26 27.35 21.61
C HIS A 176 15.68 26.73 21.63
N PHE A 177 15.79 25.46 21.25
CA PHE A 177 17.04 24.70 21.45
C PHE A 177 18.07 24.86 20.33
N PHE A 178 17.66 25.01 19.07
CA PHE A 178 18.63 25.04 17.97
C PHE A 178 19.63 26.22 18.09
N PRO A 179 19.23 27.46 18.49
CA PRO A 179 20.17 28.55 18.72
C PRO A 179 21.17 28.30 19.85
N GLU A 180 20.80 27.49 20.85
CA GLU A 180 21.71 27.10 21.93
C GLU A 180 22.71 26.05 21.44
N ILE A 181 22.23 25.07 20.68
CA ILE A 181 23.05 24.00 20.09
C ILE A 181 24.05 24.56 19.08
N GLU A 182 23.67 25.57 18.30
CA GLU A 182 24.55 26.23 17.33
C GLU A 182 25.86 26.74 17.97
N LYS A 183 25.80 27.20 19.23
CA LYS A 183 26.92 27.77 19.97
C LYS A 183 27.89 26.72 20.52
N ILE A 184 27.51 25.45 20.50
CA ILE A 184 28.31 24.33 21.04
C ILE A 184 29.40 23.94 20.03
N SER A 185 30.55 23.47 20.53
CA SER A 185 31.60 22.89 19.69
C SER A 185 31.31 21.43 19.35
N ALA A 186 31.58 21.04 18.10
CA ALA A 186 31.46 19.66 17.67
C ALA A 186 32.53 18.79 18.37
N ASN A 187 32.11 17.65 18.93
CA ASN A 187 33.02 16.69 19.53
C ASN A 187 33.49 15.70 18.46
N PHE A 188 34.77 15.78 18.10
CA PHE A 188 35.37 14.96 17.06
C PHE A 188 35.35 13.45 17.37
N ALA A 189 35.45 13.04 18.64
CA ALA A 189 35.41 11.62 19.00
C ALA A 189 34.03 11.00 18.73
N ILE A 190 32.96 11.74 19.04
CA ILE A 190 31.58 11.32 18.75
C ILE A 190 31.37 11.26 17.23
N ARG A 191 31.80 12.30 16.51
CA ARG A 191 31.74 12.35 15.04
C ARG A 191 32.44 11.14 14.41
N ASP A 192 33.68 10.86 14.81
CA ASP A 192 34.46 9.76 14.25
C ASP A 192 33.82 8.40 14.53
N GLU A 193 33.17 8.24 15.68
CA GLU A 193 32.41 7.04 15.99
C GLU A 193 31.18 6.86 15.10
N PHE A 194 30.39 7.92 14.89
CA PHE A 194 29.24 7.88 13.99
C PHE A 194 29.65 7.61 12.53
N LEU A 195 30.77 8.20 12.07
CA LEU A 195 31.29 7.97 10.72
C LEU A 195 31.74 6.51 10.49
N LYS A 196 32.21 5.81 11.53
CA LYS A 196 32.57 4.38 11.45
C LYS A 196 31.37 3.47 11.19
N MET A 197 30.16 3.87 11.59
CA MET A 197 28.95 3.05 11.41
C MET A 197 28.54 2.89 9.95
N LYS A 198 29.08 3.71 9.02
CA LYS A 198 28.79 3.66 7.58
C LYS A 198 27.29 3.54 7.26
N PHE A 199 26.41 4.21 8.02
CA PHE A 199 24.99 4.26 7.68
C PHE A 199 24.82 5.02 6.36
N GLN A 200 24.70 4.28 5.27
CA GLN A 200 24.29 4.78 3.97
C GLN A 200 22.83 4.38 3.73
N SER A 201 21.88 5.02 4.40
CA SER A 201 20.53 5.11 3.86
C SER A 201 19.72 6.19 4.55
N ASP A 202 19.11 7.06 3.75
CA ASP A 202 18.05 8.00 4.18
C ASP A 202 16.77 7.29 4.65
N LYS A 203 16.76 5.95 4.76
CA LYS A 203 15.58 5.16 5.13
C LYS A 203 15.64 4.78 6.62
N PRO A 204 14.67 5.22 7.43
CA PRO A 204 14.61 4.85 8.83
C PRO A 204 14.37 3.35 9.00
N ILE A 205 14.95 2.79 10.06
CA ILE A 205 14.73 1.43 10.51
C ILE A 205 14.15 1.52 11.92
N SER A 206 12.89 1.14 12.09
CA SER A 206 12.25 1.01 13.39
C SER A 206 11.67 -0.39 13.49
N THR A 207 12.17 -1.20 14.43
CA THR A 207 11.72 -2.59 14.61
C THR A 207 11.47 -2.95 16.07
N ILE A 208 10.39 -3.69 16.32
CA ILE A 208 10.08 -4.31 17.61
C ILE A 208 10.23 -5.81 17.43
N ASN A 209 11.22 -6.44 18.07
CA ASN A 209 11.56 -7.86 17.87
C ASN A 209 11.65 -8.25 16.38
N SER A 210 12.28 -7.41 15.56
CA SER A 210 12.39 -7.54 14.09
C SER A 210 11.14 -7.20 13.27
N ARG A 211 9.97 -6.99 13.88
CA ARG A 211 8.76 -6.46 13.20
C ARG A 211 8.98 -5.00 12.83
N CYS A 212 8.88 -4.63 11.56
CA CYS A 212 8.91 -3.23 11.16
C CYS A 212 7.68 -2.48 11.67
N VAL A 213 7.88 -1.29 12.20
CA VAL A 213 6.83 -0.41 12.72
C VAL A 213 6.97 1.00 12.12
N SER A 214 5.85 1.68 11.92
CA SER A 214 5.85 3.09 11.52
C SER A 214 6.00 4.03 12.72
N ASN A 215 5.86 5.33 12.48
CA ASN A 215 5.81 6.38 13.50
C ASN A 215 4.39 6.62 14.08
N ASP A 216 3.39 5.86 13.65
CA ASP A 216 2.02 5.95 14.19
C ASP A 216 1.97 5.33 15.60
N PRO A 217 1.51 6.07 16.63
CA PRO A 217 1.48 5.58 18.01
C PRO A 217 0.59 4.34 18.20
N PHE A 218 -0.48 4.20 17.41
CA PHE A 218 -1.36 3.03 17.47
C PHE A 218 -0.76 1.81 16.76
N GLU A 219 0.00 2.00 15.68
CA GLU A 219 0.78 0.89 15.07
C GLU A 219 1.91 0.43 16.00
N ILE A 220 2.57 1.35 16.71
CA ILE A 220 3.62 1.03 17.69
C ILE A 220 3.07 0.19 18.84
N ILE A 221 1.97 0.62 19.46
CA ILE A 221 1.40 -0.15 20.59
C ILE A 221 0.78 -1.48 20.14
N ASP A 222 0.15 -1.54 18.97
CA ASP A 222 -0.30 -2.81 18.38
C ASP A 222 0.87 -3.76 18.13
N ALA A 223 2.02 -3.25 17.69
CA ALA A 223 3.22 -4.06 17.55
C ALA A 223 3.77 -4.55 18.89
N LEU A 224 3.82 -3.71 19.93
CA LEU A 224 4.21 -4.13 21.28
C LEU A 224 3.30 -5.24 21.82
N LEU A 225 1.98 -5.05 21.72
CA LEU A 225 0.98 -6.03 22.15
C LEU A 225 1.06 -7.32 21.34
N GLY A 226 1.13 -7.23 20.02
CA GLY A 226 1.17 -8.37 19.11
C GLY A 226 2.46 -9.19 19.23
N GLU A 227 3.62 -8.54 19.43
CA GLU A 227 4.88 -9.26 19.67
C GLU A 227 4.88 -9.93 21.04
N TYR A 228 4.34 -9.28 22.09
CA TYR A 228 4.19 -9.90 23.40
C TYR A 228 3.32 -11.16 23.31
N GLN A 229 2.17 -11.05 22.64
CA GLN A 229 1.26 -12.18 22.40
C GLN A 229 1.95 -13.31 21.61
N THR A 230 2.68 -12.95 20.54
CA THR A 230 3.39 -13.91 19.69
C THR A 230 4.42 -14.70 20.50
N LEU A 231 5.23 -14.02 21.32
CA LEU A 231 6.24 -14.66 22.16
C LEU A 231 5.61 -15.60 23.19
N ASP A 232 4.50 -15.20 23.82
CA ASP A 232 3.78 -16.07 24.76
C ASP A 232 3.26 -17.34 24.07
N ILE A 233 2.67 -17.22 22.88
CA ILE A 233 2.19 -18.39 22.11
C ILE A 233 3.35 -19.30 21.71
N LEU A 234 4.48 -18.76 21.23
CA LEU A 234 5.65 -19.56 20.87
C LEU A 234 6.17 -20.37 22.07
N ASN A 235 6.20 -19.76 23.27
CA ASN A 235 6.58 -20.43 24.51
C ASN A 235 5.58 -21.54 24.89
N ARG A 236 4.27 -21.28 24.78
CA ARG A 236 3.20 -22.27 25.05
C ARG A 236 3.26 -23.48 24.11
N LEU A 237 3.60 -23.25 22.84
CA LEU A 237 3.82 -24.28 21.83
C LEU A 237 5.17 -25.00 21.97
N LYS A 238 5.99 -24.64 22.99
CA LYS A 238 7.29 -25.24 23.30
C LYS A 238 8.27 -25.23 22.11
N ILE A 239 8.25 -24.15 21.32
CA ILE A 239 9.21 -23.98 20.24
C ILE A 239 10.59 -23.69 20.84
N ASN A 240 11.65 -24.26 20.28
CA ASN A 240 13.01 -24.04 20.77
C ASN A 240 13.46 -22.59 20.54
N ASN A 241 13.98 -21.94 21.58
CA ASN A 241 14.49 -20.56 21.54
C ASN A 241 15.56 -20.34 20.46
N THR A 242 16.34 -21.37 20.10
CA THR A 242 17.34 -21.26 19.03
C THR A 242 16.70 -20.99 17.65
N VAL A 243 15.44 -21.40 17.46
CA VAL A 243 14.69 -21.25 16.21
C VAL A 243 13.89 -19.94 16.17
N PHE A 244 13.72 -19.26 17.32
CA PHE A 244 12.94 -18.01 17.39
C PHE A 244 13.50 -16.95 16.44
N SER A 245 14.83 -16.81 16.38
CA SER A 245 15.48 -15.87 15.49
C SER A 245 15.13 -16.13 14.02
N ASP A 246 15.07 -17.38 13.58
CA ASP A 246 14.73 -17.71 12.19
C ASP A 246 13.25 -17.47 11.86
N ILE A 247 12.36 -17.78 12.81
CA ILE A 247 10.92 -17.53 12.67
C ILE A 247 10.67 -16.02 12.58
N LEU A 248 11.22 -15.25 13.52
CA LEU A 248 11.01 -13.80 13.66
C LEU A 248 11.78 -12.96 12.63
N THR A 249 12.83 -13.48 12.00
CA THR A 249 13.56 -12.73 10.95
C THR A 249 13.21 -13.16 9.53
N GLY A 250 12.52 -14.29 9.35
CA GLY A 250 12.02 -14.69 8.04
C GLY A 250 10.95 -13.73 7.53
N LYS A 251 10.92 -13.50 6.22
CA LYS A 251 9.89 -12.64 5.61
C LYS A 251 8.52 -13.29 5.84
N PRO A 252 7.51 -12.53 6.29
CA PRO A 252 6.19 -13.11 6.51
C PRO A 252 5.56 -13.67 5.24
N GLU A 253 5.63 -12.94 4.13
CA GLU A 253 5.10 -13.39 2.84
C GLU A 253 6.02 -12.95 1.69
N HIS A 254 6.39 -13.90 0.82
CA HIS A 254 7.09 -13.62 -0.42
C HIS A 254 6.15 -13.44 -1.59
N GLU A 255 6.57 -12.57 -2.51
CA GLU A 255 5.96 -12.55 -3.84
C GLU A 255 6.35 -13.83 -4.58
N VAL A 256 5.35 -14.63 -4.92
CA VAL A 256 5.53 -15.88 -5.65
C VAL A 256 5.30 -15.64 -7.14
N PHE A 257 6.06 -16.33 -7.98
CA PHE A 257 5.89 -16.29 -9.43
C PHE A 257 5.83 -17.71 -10.00
N GLU A 258 5.22 -17.82 -11.17
CA GLU A 258 5.17 -19.06 -11.93
C GLU A 258 6.40 -19.18 -12.82
N TYR A 259 6.89 -20.40 -12.96
CA TYR A 259 8.06 -20.73 -13.77
C TYR A 259 7.69 -21.75 -14.85
N LEU A 260 7.64 -21.26 -16.08
CA LEU A 260 7.64 -22.05 -17.30
C LEU A 260 9.10 -22.28 -17.72
N PRO A 261 9.55 -23.53 -17.92
CA PRO A 261 10.89 -23.78 -18.43
C PRO A 261 11.08 -23.06 -19.78
N PRO A 262 12.09 -22.20 -19.95
CA PRO A 262 12.26 -21.46 -21.20
C PRO A 262 12.66 -22.36 -22.36
N LEU A 263 12.38 -21.90 -23.59
CA LEU A 263 12.77 -22.58 -24.82
C LEU A 263 14.29 -22.45 -25.04
N ASP A 264 14.99 -23.57 -25.25
CA ASP A 264 16.44 -23.55 -25.47
C ASP A 264 16.82 -23.18 -26.92
N LYS A 265 18.02 -22.62 -27.09
CA LYS A 265 18.67 -22.35 -28.40
C LYS A 265 17.90 -21.39 -29.33
N VAL A 266 17.30 -20.34 -28.78
CA VAL A 266 16.66 -19.27 -29.56
C VAL A 266 17.68 -18.21 -30.00
N PRO A 267 17.63 -17.69 -31.24
CA PRO A 267 18.45 -16.57 -31.67
C PRO A 267 18.21 -15.31 -30.83
N VAL A 268 19.30 -14.70 -30.38
CA VAL A 268 19.28 -13.53 -29.48
C VAL A 268 19.49 -12.23 -30.27
N LEU A 269 18.55 -11.29 -30.19
CA LEU A 269 18.67 -9.90 -30.63
C LEU A 269 19.22 -9.03 -29.50
N GLU A 270 20.29 -8.29 -29.78
CA GLU A 270 20.91 -7.35 -28.83
C GLU A 270 21.66 -6.26 -29.58
N TYR A 271 22.08 -5.21 -28.85
CA TYR A 271 22.95 -4.16 -29.39
C TYR A 271 24.31 -4.75 -29.78
N HIS A 272 24.82 -4.37 -30.96
CA HIS A 272 25.97 -5.03 -31.59
C HIS A 272 27.26 -4.96 -30.76
N ASP A 273 27.51 -3.87 -30.04
CA ASP A 273 28.69 -3.73 -29.16
C ASP A 273 28.44 -4.22 -27.73
N LEU A 274 27.21 -4.66 -27.39
CA LEU A 274 26.85 -5.07 -26.03
C LEU A 274 27.76 -6.17 -25.46
N PRO A 275 28.20 -7.21 -26.21
CA PRO A 275 29.17 -8.19 -25.72
C PRO A 275 30.48 -7.57 -25.26
N SER A 276 30.98 -6.56 -25.96
CA SER A 276 32.21 -5.83 -25.61
C SER A 276 32.00 -4.89 -24.42
N ILE A 277 30.84 -4.25 -24.34
CA ILE A 277 30.46 -3.37 -23.22
C ILE A 277 30.29 -4.17 -21.93
N ARG A 278 29.66 -5.35 -21.97
CA ARG A 278 29.45 -6.22 -20.80
C ARG A 278 30.76 -6.60 -20.10
N LYS A 279 31.83 -6.86 -20.85
CA LYS A 279 33.17 -7.10 -20.27
C LYS A 279 33.67 -5.93 -19.43
N LYS A 280 33.29 -4.69 -19.77
CA LYS A 280 33.64 -3.49 -18.99
C LYS A 280 32.81 -3.31 -17.73
N TRP A 281 31.59 -3.85 -17.68
CA TRP A 281 30.73 -3.74 -16.50
C TRP A 281 31.19 -4.61 -15.32
N GLY A 282 31.97 -5.66 -15.58
CA GLY A 282 32.49 -6.59 -14.58
C GLY A 282 31.48 -7.67 -14.14
N SER A 283 31.97 -8.67 -13.42
CA SER A 283 31.19 -9.81 -12.95
C SER A 283 30.61 -9.64 -11.54
N GLU A 284 30.99 -8.58 -10.82
CA GLU A 284 30.52 -8.31 -9.46
C GLU A 284 29.07 -7.82 -9.44
N LEU A 285 28.25 -8.41 -8.54
CA LEU A 285 26.88 -7.99 -8.32
C LEU A 285 26.82 -6.67 -7.53
N LYS A 286 26.23 -5.64 -8.13
CA LYS A 286 26.08 -4.31 -7.51
C LYS A 286 24.88 -4.26 -6.57
N ILE A 287 24.97 -4.95 -5.43
CA ILE A 287 23.87 -5.17 -4.46
C ILE A 287 23.38 -3.85 -3.81
N ASN A 288 24.27 -2.87 -3.66
CA ASN A 288 23.95 -1.56 -3.06
C ASN A 288 23.51 -0.51 -4.08
N SER A 289 23.23 -0.92 -5.33
CA SER A 289 22.75 0.01 -6.36
C SER A 289 21.36 0.57 -6.00
N SER A 290 21.16 1.85 -6.26
CA SER A 290 19.85 2.51 -6.12
C SER A 290 18.92 2.13 -7.26
N ASP A 291 19.44 1.96 -8.47
CA ASP A 291 18.70 1.64 -9.69
C ASP A 291 18.89 0.18 -10.15
N ILE A 292 17.81 -0.43 -10.62
CA ILE A 292 17.77 -1.82 -11.10
C ILE A 292 18.61 -2.01 -12.36
N LEU A 293 18.63 -1.05 -13.30
CA LEU A 293 19.44 -1.21 -14.52
C LEU A 293 20.93 -1.29 -14.17
N SER A 294 21.36 -0.52 -13.17
CA SER A 294 22.72 -0.55 -12.65
C SER A 294 23.08 -1.92 -12.06
N PHE A 295 22.15 -2.58 -11.35
CA PHE A 295 22.31 -3.97 -10.92
C PHE A 295 22.38 -4.94 -12.11
N LEU A 296 21.53 -4.76 -13.12
CA LEU A 296 21.47 -5.61 -14.32
C LEU A 296 22.71 -5.51 -15.22
N ARG A 297 23.44 -4.39 -15.16
CA ARG A 297 24.71 -4.19 -15.87
C ARG A 297 25.83 -5.06 -15.29
N ASN A 298 25.89 -6.30 -15.76
CA ASN A 298 26.86 -7.34 -15.41
C ASN A 298 27.45 -8.00 -16.68
N GLU A 299 28.62 -8.62 -16.55
CA GLU A 299 29.25 -9.40 -17.62
C GLU A 299 28.35 -10.53 -18.14
N LYS A 300 27.63 -11.21 -17.24
CA LYS A 300 26.67 -12.26 -17.59
C LYS A 300 25.27 -11.67 -17.80
N VAL A 301 24.56 -12.18 -18.80
CA VAL A 301 23.16 -11.80 -19.05
C VAL A 301 22.26 -12.39 -17.97
N MET A 302 21.75 -11.53 -17.10
CA MET A 302 20.89 -11.96 -15.99
C MET A 302 19.41 -12.10 -16.41
N ILE A 303 18.95 -11.32 -17.39
CA ILE A 303 17.56 -11.33 -17.87
C ILE A 303 17.49 -11.51 -19.38
N LYS A 304 16.72 -12.49 -19.82
CA LYS A 304 16.44 -12.86 -21.20
C LYS A 304 14.93 -13.05 -21.42
N PRO A 305 14.24 -12.06 -21.99
CA PRO A 305 12.86 -12.18 -22.43
C PRO A 305 12.77 -13.04 -23.70
N GLN A 306 11.85 -14.00 -23.71
CA GLN A 306 11.40 -14.72 -24.90
C GLN A 306 10.07 -14.12 -25.36
N ILE A 307 10.05 -13.62 -26.59
CA ILE A 307 8.90 -12.94 -27.20
C ILE A 307 8.41 -13.82 -28.34
N PHE A 308 7.26 -14.45 -28.11
CA PHE A 308 6.56 -15.27 -29.10
C PHE A 308 5.67 -14.35 -29.94
N ILE A 309 6.08 -14.11 -31.18
CA ILE A 309 5.45 -13.24 -32.15
C ILE A 309 4.38 -14.02 -32.92
N SER A 310 3.15 -13.50 -32.92
CA SER A 310 2.04 -14.03 -33.70
C SER A 310 1.82 -13.15 -34.93
N LEU A 311 1.67 -13.77 -36.11
CA LEU A 311 1.41 -13.04 -37.36
C LEU A 311 0.04 -12.33 -37.35
N HIS A 312 -0.87 -12.79 -36.50
CA HIS A 312 -2.25 -12.31 -36.43
C HIS A 312 -2.47 -11.29 -35.29
N SER A 313 -1.49 -11.10 -34.42
CA SER A 313 -1.63 -10.22 -33.26
C SER A 313 -1.14 -8.79 -33.57
N PRO A 314 -1.95 -7.75 -33.34
CA PRO A 314 -1.51 -6.36 -33.52
C PRO A 314 -0.39 -5.97 -32.55
N GLN A 315 -0.25 -6.71 -31.43
CA GLN A 315 0.80 -6.51 -30.43
C GLN A 315 2.21 -6.82 -30.98
N SER A 316 2.30 -7.69 -31.98
CA SER A 316 3.56 -8.15 -32.57
C SER A 316 4.35 -7.03 -33.21
N ALA A 317 3.72 -6.18 -34.03
CA ALA A 317 4.41 -5.06 -34.66
C ALA A 317 4.89 -4.04 -33.61
N ALA A 318 4.03 -3.73 -32.64
CA ALA A 318 4.31 -2.80 -31.56
C ALA A 318 5.55 -3.21 -30.73
N ILE A 319 5.61 -4.48 -30.31
CA ILE A 319 6.76 -4.96 -29.51
C ILE A 319 8.05 -5.00 -30.32
N LEU A 320 7.98 -5.36 -31.61
CA LEU A 320 9.17 -5.50 -32.43
C LEU A 320 9.82 -4.15 -32.69
N ASP A 321 9.02 -3.10 -32.92
CA ASP A 321 9.53 -1.73 -33.03
C ASP A 321 10.20 -1.29 -31.72
N ASP A 322 9.52 -1.42 -30.57
CA ASP A 322 10.07 -1.01 -29.27
C ASP A 322 11.37 -1.78 -28.90
N VAL A 323 11.42 -3.08 -29.18
CA VAL A 323 12.63 -3.90 -28.96
C VAL A 323 13.76 -3.51 -29.91
N LEU A 324 13.50 -3.30 -31.21
CA LEU A 324 14.52 -2.88 -32.18
C LEU A 324 15.14 -1.52 -31.83
N GLN A 325 14.35 -0.64 -31.24
CA GLN A 325 14.77 0.69 -30.77
C GLN A 325 15.57 0.56 -29.47
N THR A 326 15.10 -0.25 -28.53
CA THR A 326 15.85 -0.56 -27.31
C THR A 326 17.23 -1.17 -27.63
N CYS A 327 17.32 -2.04 -28.64
CA CYS A 327 18.57 -2.62 -29.12
C CYS A 327 19.47 -1.66 -29.91
N LYS A 328 19.18 -0.36 -29.96
CA LYS A 328 20.13 0.68 -30.42
C LYS A 328 21.02 1.20 -29.29
N HIS A 329 20.68 0.90 -28.05
CA HIS A 329 21.36 1.38 -26.85
C HIS A 329 21.92 0.20 -26.02
N ASP A 330 22.73 0.50 -25.00
CA ASP A 330 23.40 -0.48 -24.12
C ASP A 330 22.47 -1.09 -23.05
N PHE A 331 21.23 -1.40 -23.42
CA PHE A 331 20.23 -1.95 -22.48
C PHE A 331 20.71 -3.30 -21.92
N PRO A 332 20.65 -3.53 -20.59
CA PRO A 332 21.29 -4.69 -19.93
C PRO A 332 20.48 -6.00 -20.06
N SER A 333 19.80 -6.22 -21.17
CA SER A 333 19.04 -7.44 -21.47
C SER A 333 19.21 -7.83 -22.93
N SER A 334 19.01 -9.11 -23.23
CA SER A 334 19.06 -9.64 -24.59
C SER A 334 17.73 -10.34 -24.91
N PHE A 335 17.19 -10.12 -26.11
CA PHE A 335 15.83 -10.52 -26.48
C PHE A 335 15.83 -11.74 -27.39
N GLU A 336 15.00 -12.73 -27.09
CA GLU A 336 14.83 -13.94 -27.89
C GLU A 336 13.51 -13.87 -28.64
N ILE A 337 13.57 -13.75 -29.97
CA ILE A 337 12.39 -13.59 -30.83
C ILE A 337 12.02 -14.93 -31.46
N VAL A 338 10.84 -15.43 -31.11
CA VAL A 338 10.27 -16.70 -31.59
C VAL A 338 9.07 -16.41 -32.46
N LEU A 339 9.00 -16.97 -33.66
CA LEU A 339 7.85 -16.80 -34.55
C LEU A 339 6.85 -17.94 -34.35
N ILE A 340 5.60 -17.60 -34.05
CA ILE A 340 4.45 -18.50 -34.09
C ILE A 340 3.93 -18.50 -35.53
N ALA A 341 3.85 -19.68 -36.13
CA ALA A 341 3.30 -19.89 -37.46
C ALA A 341 2.42 -21.14 -37.45
N ASP A 342 1.28 -21.08 -38.14
CA ASP A 342 0.45 -22.24 -38.42
C ASP A 342 1.10 -23.11 -39.52
N TRP A 343 1.43 -24.34 -39.15
CA TRP A 343 2.06 -25.32 -40.04
C TRP A 343 1.09 -25.99 -41.00
N GLN A 344 -0.21 -25.76 -40.85
CA GLN A 344 -1.20 -26.15 -41.85
C GLN A 344 -1.33 -25.06 -42.93
N ASN A 345 -0.96 -23.82 -42.62
CA ASN A 345 -1.04 -22.68 -43.53
C ASN A 345 0.24 -22.54 -44.37
N ILE A 346 0.14 -22.72 -45.69
CA ILE A 346 1.27 -22.64 -46.62
C ILE A 346 1.94 -21.26 -46.57
N THR A 347 1.16 -20.18 -46.48
CA THR A 347 1.69 -18.81 -46.46
C THR A 347 2.50 -18.54 -45.20
N GLU A 348 1.97 -18.94 -44.03
CA GLU A 348 2.69 -18.76 -42.75
C GLU A 348 3.94 -19.62 -42.68
N ARG A 349 3.91 -20.84 -43.22
CA ARG A 349 5.11 -21.66 -43.39
C ARG A 349 6.16 -20.95 -44.22
N GLN A 350 5.78 -20.34 -45.34
CA GLN A 350 6.71 -19.63 -46.21
C GLN A 350 7.33 -18.43 -45.47
N ILE A 351 6.54 -17.70 -44.68
CA ILE A 351 7.00 -16.59 -43.82
C ILE A 351 7.95 -17.09 -42.71
N ALA A 352 7.68 -18.27 -42.14
CA ALA A 352 8.60 -18.87 -41.18
C ALA A 352 9.92 -19.26 -41.86
N TYR A 353 9.88 -19.95 -43.00
CA TYR A 353 11.10 -20.29 -43.74
C TYR A 353 11.91 -19.06 -44.15
N SER A 354 11.27 -17.98 -44.61
CA SER A 354 11.95 -16.73 -44.97
C SER A 354 12.59 -16.05 -43.75
N TYR A 355 11.90 -16.00 -42.60
CA TYR A 355 12.45 -15.44 -41.36
C TYR A 355 13.70 -16.21 -40.91
N PHE A 356 13.63 -17.54 -40.87
CA PHE A 356 14.77 -18.38 -40.46
C PHE A 356 15.91 -18.36 -41.49
N SER A 357 15.59 -18.29 -42.79
CA SER A 357 16.60 -18.09 -43.84
C SER A 357 17.35 -16.76 -43.65
N SER A 358 16.62 -15.67 -43.38
CA SER A 358 17.23 -14.37 -43.06
C SER A 358 18.08 -14.42 -41.80
N LEU A 359 17.63 -15.11 -40.75
CA LEU A 359 18.38 -15.30 -39.51
C LEU A 359 19.72 -16.02 -39.75
N MET A 360 19.73 -17.06 -40.59
CA MET A 360 20.92 -17.89 -40.84
C MET A 360 21.93 -17.22 -41.78
N HIS A 361 21.47 -16.48 -42.80
CA HIS A 361 22.34 -15.99 -43.87
C HIS A 361 22.61 -14.48 -43.86
N ILE A 362 21.76 -13.68 -43.21
CA ILE A 362 21.85 -12.21 -43.26
C ILE A 362 22.20 -11.67 -41.88
N GLY A 363 21.41 -12.02 -40.87
CA GLY A 363 21.63 -11.62 -39.49
C GLY A 363 20.36 -11.30 -38.72
N LYS A 364 20.49 -11.29 -37.40
CA LYS A 364 19.38 -11.16 -36.44
C LYS A 364 18.58 -9.86 -36.63
N ARG A 365 19.27 -8.71 -36.65
CA ARG A 365 18.59 -7.40 -36.77
C ARG A 365 17.78 -7.29 -38.06
N ALA A 366 18.40 -7.58 -39.21
CA ALA A 366 17.75 -7.52 -40.51
C ALA A 366 16.56 -8.49 -40.62
N SER A 367 16.66 -9.67 -40.00
CA SER A 367 15.54 -10.64 -39.98
C SER A 367 14.33 -10.16 -39.17
N VAL A 368 14.56 -9.40 -38.09
CA VAL A 368 13.49 -8.84 -37.25
C VAL A 368 12.90 -7.59 -37.90
N GLU A 369 13.72 -6.74 -38.53
CA GLU A 369 13.26 -5.61 -39.35
C GLU A 369 12.38 -6.09 -40.52
N TYR A 370 12.77 -7.19 -41.17
CA TYR A 370 11.93 -7.88 -42.17
C TYR A 370 10.55 -8.27 -41.62
N LEU A 371 10.52 -8.88 -40.44
CA LEU A 371 9.29 -9.34 -39.82
C LEU A 371 8.38 -8.15 -39.45
N LEU A 372 8.94 -7.09 -38.90
CA LEU A 372 8.24 -5.83 -38.59
C LEU A 372 7.64 -5.19 -39.85
N ASP A 373 8.45 -4.99 -40.89
CA ASP A 373 8.00 -4.44 -42.17
C ASP A 373 6.86 -5.28 -42.77
N GLY A 374 6.98 -6.61 -42.67
CA GLY A 374 5.95 -7.54 -43.12
C GLY A 374 4.63 -7.39 -42.36
N LEU A 375 4.68 -7.27 -41.03
CA LEU A 375 3.50 -7.07 -40.18
C LEU A 375 2.83 -5.70 -40.42
N LEU A 376 3.60 -4.64 -40.64
CA LEU A 376 3.07 -3.30 -40.88
C LEU A 376 2.46 -3.12 -42.28
N HIS A 377 3.00 -3.81 -43.29
CA HIS A 377 2.63 -3.57 -44.69
C HIS A 377 1.90 -4.75 -45.37
N GLY A 378 1.87 -5.93 -44.75
CA GLY A 378 1.19 -7.13 -45.25
C GLY A 378 1.86 -7.87 -46.42
N ASN A 379 2.91 -7.31 -47.03
CA ASN A 379 3.61 -7.92 -48.18
C ASN A 379 4.99 -8.50 -47.79
N PHE A 380 4.96 -9.68 -47.18
CA PHE A 380 6.17 -10.38 -46.71
C PHE A 380 7.14 -10.74 -47.82
N GLU A 381 6.68 -11.06 -49.03
CA GLU A 381 7.59 -11.38 -50.15
C GLU A 381 8.44 -10.16 -50.54
N LYS A 382 7.80 -8.98 -50.69
CA LYS A 382 8.49 -7.74 -51.02
C LYS A 382 9.46 -7.36 -49.92
N CYS A 383 9.07 -7.49 -48.66
CA CYS A 383 9.93 -7.22 -47.51
C CYS A 383 11.13 -8.17 -47.46
N TYR A 384 10.93 -9.47 -47.74
CA TYR A 384 12.02 -10.44 -47.81
C TYR A 384 13.00 -10.12 -48.95
N LYS A 385 12.51 -9.75 -50.14
CA LYS A 385 13.37 -9.33 -51.26
C LYS A 385 14.28 -8.14 -50.90
N LYS A 386 13.80 -7.19 -50.07
CA LYS A 386 14.62 -6.05 -49.60
C LYS A 386 15.84 -6.48 -48.78
N THR A 387 15.79 -7.62 -48.09
CA THR A 387 16.92 -8.09 -47.27
C THR A 387 18.08 -8.63 -48.12
N ARG A 388 17.88 -8.78 -49.44
CA ARG A 388 18.82 -9.41 -50.39
C ARG A 388 19.18 -10.86 -49.97
N PRO A 389 18.18 -11.74 -49.87
CA PRO A 389 18.37 -13.09 -49.34
C PRO A 389 19.14 -13.99 -50.31
N VAL A 390 19.88 -14.94 -49.74
CA VAL A 390 20.63 -15.96 -50.50
C VAL A 390 19.67 -16.92 -51.21
N VAL A 391 18.55 -17.26 -50.57
CA VAL A 391 17.49 -18.12 -51.14
C VAL A 391 16.35 -17.23 -51.65
N LYS A 392 15.90 -17.46 -52.89
CA LYS A 392 14.74 -16.72 -53.44
C LYS A 392 13.44 -17.17 -52.78
N TRP A 393 12.47 -16.27 -52.67
CA TRP A 393 11.16 -16.55 -52.06
C TRP A 393 10.48 -17.82 -52.60
N ASP A 394 10.48 -18.00 -53.93
CA ASP A 394 9.85 -19.14 -54.60
C ASP A 394 10.60 -20.47 -54.36
N GLN A 395 11.86 -20.39 -53.92
CA GLN A 395 12.74 -21.54 -53.68
C GLN A 395 12.78 -21.96 -52.20
N LEU A 396 12.12 -21.21 -51.31
CA LEU A 396 12.11 -21.49 -49.87
C LEU A 396 11.53 -22.87 -49.54
N PHE A 397 10.65 -23.42 -50.38
CA PHE A 397 10.04 -24.74 -50.21
C PHE A 397 10.87 -25.91 -50.75
N SER A 398 12.08 -25.69 -51.27
CA SER A 398 12.94 -26.78 -51.75
C SER A 398 13.39 -27.73 -50.63
N GLU A 399 13.39 -29.05 -50.87
CA GLU A 399 13.58 -30.09 -49.85
C GLU A 399 14.90 -29.97 -49.04
N ILE A 400 16.00 -29.58 -49.69
CA ILE A 400 17.32 -29.49 -49.06
C ILE A 400 17.40 -28.33 -48.05
N ASN A 401 16.79 -27.19 -48.36
CA ASN A 401 16.74 -26.02 -47.47
C ASN A 401 15.73 -26.22 -46.33
N ASN A 402 14.62 -26.92 -46.62
CA ASN A 402 13.64 -27.31 -45.62
C ASN A 402 14.25 -28.19 -44.52
N ALA A 403 15.10 -29.16 -44.85
CA ALA A 403 15.62 -30.11 -43.85
C ALA A 403 16.46 -29.43 -42.74
N THR A 404 17.27 -28.43 -43.08
CA THR A 404 18.10 -27.70 -42.10
C THR A 404 17.26 -26.73 -41.28
N ILE A 405 16.42 -25.92 -41.91
CA ILE A 405 15.56 -24.97 -41.20
C ILE A 405 14.56 -25.70 -40.30
N PHE A 406 13.99 -26.81 -40.77
CA PHE A 406 13.05 -27.63 -40.00
C PHE A 406 13.68 -28.24 -38.75
N LYS A 407 14.98 -28.60 -38.76
CA LYS A 407 15.69 -29.05 -37.55
C LYS A 407 15.74 -27.98 -36.45
N PHE A 408 15.78 -26.70 -36.80
CA PHE A 408 15.74 -25.59 -35.83
C PHE A 408 14.31 -25.23 -35.41
N LEU A 409 13.35 -25.39 -36.32
CA LEU A 409 11.94 -25.05 -36.10
C LEU A 409 11.18 -26.09 -35.28
N ASN A 410 11.40 -27.39 -35.56
CA ASN A 410 10.64 -28.48 -34.92
C ASN A 410 10.66 -28.42 -33.38
N PRO A 411 11.81 -28.16 -32.70
CA PRO A 411 11.83 -27.99 -31.25
C PRO A 411 10.98 -26.82 -30.75
N GLN A 412 10.89 -25.72 -31.50
CA GLN A 412 10.07 -24.57 -31.14
C GLN A 412 8.58 -24.91 -31.26
N ILE A 413 8.20 -25.64 -32.30
CA ILE A 413 6.82 -26.11 -32.53
C ILE A 413 6.38 -27.06 -31.42
N GLU A 414 7.20 -28.06 -31.11
CA GLU A 414 6.93 -29.01 -30.03
C GLU A 414 6.79 -28.30 -28.68
N TYR A 415 7.66 -27.32 -28.40
CA TYR A 415 7.58 -26.51 -27.19
C TYR A 415 6.28 -25.70 -27.11
N MET A 416 5.92 -24.98 -28.18
CA MET A 416 4.70 -24.17 -28.24
C MET A 416 3.44 -25.04 -28.06
N ASN A 417 3.38 -26.20 -28.72
CA ASN A 417 2.28 -27.15 -28.58
C ASN A 417 2.19 -27.74 -27.16
N LYS A 418 3.34 -28.12 -26.58
CA LYS A 418 3.41 -28.68 -25.22
C LYS A 418 2.95 -27.70 -24.15
N HIS A 419 3.24 -26.41 -24.33
CA HIS A 419 2.96 -25.36 -23.36
C HIS A 419 1.73 -24.49 -23.72
N ASN A 420 0.99 -24.87 -24.77
CA ASN A 420 -0.21 -24.21 -25.26
C ASN A 420 -0.01 -22.72 -25.64
N ILE A 421 1.14 -22.40 -26.23
CA ILE A 421 1.45 -21.06 -26.74
C ILE A 421 0.89 -20.95 -28.16
N LYS A 422 -0.27 -20.31 -28.31
CA LYS A 422 -1.00 -20.20 -29.59
C LYS A 422 -1.00 -18.79 -30.19
N ASP A 423 -0.77 -17.78 -29.37
CA ASP A 423 -0.80 -16.38 -29.77
C ASP A 423 0.33 -15.61 -29.05
N PHE A 424 0.42 -14.32 -29.33
CA PHE A 424 1.39 -13.40 -28.76
C PHE A 424 1.60 -13.62 -27.26
N THR A 425 2.83 -14.00 -26.89
CA THR A 425 3.18 -14.33 -25.51
C THR A 425 4.57 -13.80 -25.18
N ILE A 426 4.75 -13.26 -23.98
CA ILE A 426 6.07 -12.84 -23.48
C ILE A 426 6.39 -13.64 -22.23
N VAL A 427 7.60 -14.20 -22.18
CA VAL A 427 8.12 -14.96 -21.04
C VAL A 427 9.47 -14.38 -20.62
N VAL A 428 9.59 -13.86 -19.40
CA VAL A 428 10.83 -13.26 -18.88
C VAL A 428 11.46 -14.20 -17.85
N ASN A 429 12.58 -14.84 -18.22
CA ASN A 429 13.25 -15.87 -17.40
C ASN A 429 12.29 -16.94 -16.85
N GLY A 430 11.37 -17.41 -17.69
CA GLY A 430 10.35 -18.40 -17.33
C GLY A 430 9.06 -17.83 -16.72
N GLN A 431 9.01 -16.55 -16.34
CA GLN A 431 7.77 -15.93 -15.87
C GLN A 431 6.95 -15.39 -17.05
N ILE A 432 5.70 -15.84 -17.19
CA ILE A 432 4.78 -15.40 -18.24
C ILE A 432 4.16 -14.05 -17.89
N ILE A 433 4.05 -13.15 -18.87
CA ILE A 433 3.27 -11.92 -18.76
C ILE A 433 1.82 -12.22 -19.16
N ARG A 434 0.88 -12.05 -18.22
CA ARG A 434 -0.57 -12.27 -18.45
C ARG A 434 -1.39 -10.99 -18.49
N ASP A 435 -0.80 -9.86 -18.12
CA ASP A 435 -1.42 -8.55 -18.25
C ASP A 435 -1.72 -8.29 -19.73
N PHE A 436 -2.89 -7.73 -20.02
CA PHE A 436 -3.30 -7.37 -21.38
C PHE A 436 -3.45 -5.84 -21.52
N PRO A 437 -3.00 -5.25 -22.63
CA PRO A 437 -2.15 -5.85 -23.67
C PRO A 437 -0.73 -6.14 -23.13
N SER A 438 -0.16 -7.29 -23.47
CA SER A 438 1.09 -7.78 -22.85
C SER A 438 2.33 -7.03 -23.31
N PHE A 439 2.29 -6.44 -24.51
CA PHE A 439 3.42 -5.66 -25.02
C PHE A 439 3.67 -4.37 -24.22
N THR A 440 2.74 -3.87 -23.39
CA THR A 440 3.03 -2.70 -22.56
C THR A 440 3.84 -3.05 -21.30
N GLU A 441 3.96 -4.34 -20.98
CA GLU A 441 4.45 -4.79 -19.67
C GLU A 441 5.83 -5.42 -19.72
N TRP A 442 6.43 -5.64 -20.89
CA TRP A 442 7.70 -6.34 -20.99
C TRP A 442 8.84 -5.64 -20.26
N LYS A 443 8.92 -4.29 -20.33
CA LYS A 443 9.89 -3.49 -19.57
C LYS A 443 9.65 -3.67 -18.06
N ASN A 444 8.39 -3.51 -17.62
CA ASN A 444 8.00 -3.73 -16.22
C ASN A 444 8.35 -5.13 -15.73
N ALA A 445 8.19 -6.17 -16.56
CA ALA A 445 8.53 -7.54 -16.22
C ALA A 445 10.04 -7.77 -16.10
N ILE A 446 10.86 -7.11 -16.93
CA ILE A 446 12.33 -7.09 -16.77
C ILE A 446 12.69 -6.43 -15.44
N PHE A 447 12.13 -5.27 -15.14
CA PHE A 447 12.36 -4.58 -13.87
C PHE A 447 11.90 -5.42 -12.66
N GLN A 448 10.76 -6.09 -12.76
CA GLN A 448 10.25 -7.01 -11.75
C GLN A 448 11.24 -8.14 -11.46
N GLN A 449 11.72 -8.81 -12.52
CA GLN A 449 12.70 -9.89 -12.39
C GLN A 449 14.04 -9.37 -11.86
N GLY A 450 14.47 -8.19 -12.30
CA GLY A 450 15.70 -7.55 -11.81
C GLY A 450 15.62 -7.21 -10.33
N ASN A 451 14.52 -6.62 -9.87
CA ASN A 451 14.27 -6.35 -8.46
C ASN A 451 14.23 -7.64 -7.63
N ARG A 452 13.60 -8.70 -8.16
CA ARG A 452 13.57 -10.01 -7.50
C ARG A 452 14.98 -10.57 -7.29
N LEU A 453 15.82 -10.54 -8.33
CA LEU A 453 17.21 -10.97 -8.25
C LEU A 453 18.04 -10.09 -7.29
N LEU A 454 17.81 -8.78 -7.29
CA LEU A 454 18.45 -7.84 -6.36
C LEU A 454 18.08 -8.15 -4.90
N GLU A 455 16.80 -8.40 -4.61
CA GLU A 455 16.34 -8.79 -3.27
C GLU A 455 16.94 -10.12 -2.81
N TYR A 456 17.04 -11.11 -3.70
CA TYR A 456 17.73 -12.37 -3.40
C TYR A 456 19.23 -12.18 -3.18
N ALA A 457 19.88 -11.30 -3.95
CA ALA A 457 21.30 -10.97 -3.77
C ALA A 457 21.56 -10.24 -2.45
N LYS A 458 20.71 -9.28 -2.05
CA LYS A 458 20.77 -8.61 -0.73
C LYS A 458 20.66 -9.60 0.43
N ARG A 459 19.90 -10.68 0.23
CA ARG A 459 19.75 -11.79 1.20
C ARG A 459 20.83 -12.85 1.09
N GLN A 460 21.86 -12.65 0.25
CA GLN A 460 22.97 -13.57 0.02
C GLN A 460 22.53 -14.94 -0.54
N MET A 461 21.34 -15.01 -1.18
CA MET A 461 20.85 -16.24 -1.83
C MET A 461 21.44 -16.44 -3.23
N ILE A 462 21.96 -15.36 -3.84
CA ILE A 462 22.60 -15.36 -5.16
C ILE A 462 24.00 -14.76 -4.99
N THR A 463 24.99 -15.38 -5.63
CA THR A 463 26.37 -14.90 -5.73
C THR A 463 26.80 -14.78 -7.18
N ASN A 464 28.00 -14.26 -7.45
CA ASN A 464 28.53 -14.11 -8.82
C ASN A 464 28.67 -15.46 -9.58
N GLN A 465 28.66 -16.59 -8.85
CA GLN A 465 28.77 -17.94 -9.41
C GLN A 465 27.41 -18.62 -9.64
N THR A 466 26.33 -18.09 -9.07
CA THR A 466 25.00 -18.69 -9.15
C THR A 466 24.49 -18.72 -10.60
N ASP A 467 23.99 -19.88 -11.03
CA ASP A 467 23.21 -20.00 -12.26
C ASP A 467 21.81 -19.45 -12.02
N ILE A 468 21.54 -18.27 -12.59
CA ILE A 468 20.29 -17.53 -12.42
C ILE A 468 19.07 -18.33 -12.90
N GLN A 469 19.19 -19.09 -14.00
CA GLN A 469 18.07 -19.82 -14.57
C GLN A 469 17.70 -21.02 -13.69
N ASN A 470 18.70 -21.77 -13.23
CA ASN A 470 18.50 -22.88 -12.29
C ASN A 470 18.00 -22.38 -10.93
N PHE A 471 18.49 -21.24 -10.46
CA PHE A 471 18.01 -20.60 -9.25
C PHE A 471 16.53 -20.21 -9.37
N LEU A 472 16.13 -19.47 -10.41
CA LEU A 472 14.73 -19.07 -10.63
C LEU A 472 13.80 -20.29 -10.77
N LYS A 473 14.25 -21.37 -11.40
CA LYS A 473 13.52 -22.64 -11.46
C LYS A 473 13.24 -23.22 -10.06
N SER A 474 14.18 -23.08 -9.14
CA SER A 474 14.03 -23.57 -7.75
C SER A 474 13.10 -22.70 -6.90
N GLN A 475 12.95 -21.42 -7.27
CA GLN A 475 12.20 -20.41 -6.52
C GLN A 475 10.82 -20.09 -7.12
N GLY A 476 10.47 -20.65 -8.27
CA GLY A 476 9.17 -20.45 -8.93
C GLY A 476 8.26 -21.67 -8.83
N ILE A 477 6.94 -21.43 -8.95
CA ILE A 477 5.95 -22.51 -9.05
C ILE A 477 6.09 -23.16 -10.43
N PRO A 478 6.44 -24.46 -10.52
CA PRO A 478 6.60 -25.11 -11.81
C PRO A 478 5.24 -25.29 -12.49
N ILE A 479 5.10 -24.71 -13.69
CA ILE A 479 3.90 -24.81 -14.53
C ILE A 479 4.23 -25.49 -15.86
N ASN A 480 3.20 -26.08 -16.48
CA ASN A 480 3.32 -26.81 -17.74
C ASN A 480 2.62 -26.14 -18.91
N SER A 481 1.84 -25.08 -18.70
CA SER A 481 1.04 -24.38 -19.72
C SER A 481 1.02 -22.90 -19.39
N VAL A 482 0.77 -22.05 -20.40
CA VAL A 482 0.57 -20.61 -20.19
C VAL A 482 -0.72 -20.26 -19.45
N GLU A 483 -1.70 -21.17 -19.48
CA GLU A 483 -2.99 -21.01 -18.79
C GLU A 483 -2.82 -20.94 -17.27
N LYS A 484 -3.60 -20.05 -16.64
CA LYS A 484 -3.58 -19.87 -15.18
C LYS A 484 -4.27 -21.05 -14.51
N ILE A 485 -3.55 -21.75 -13.63
CA ILE A 485 -4.05 -22.96 -12.94
C ILE A 485 -4.98 -22.59 -11.78
N LEU A 486 -4.56 -21.64 -10.95
CA LEU A 486 -5.27 -21.25 -9.74
C LEU A 486 -5.07 -19.76 -9.50
N ASP A 487 -6.12 -19.07 -9.06
CA ASP A 487 -6.00 -17.71 -8.54
C ASP A 487 -5.90 -17.75 -7.03
N ILE A 488 -4.94 -17.02 -6.48
CA ILE A 488 -4.69 -16.92 -5.04
C ILE A 488 -4.61 -15.43 -4.72
N ASP A 489 -5.66 -14.90 -4.09
CA ASP A 489 -5.78 -13.50 -3.68
C ASP A 489 -5.87 -13.36 -2.14
N PHE A 490 -6.25 -12.16 -1.67
CA PHE A 490 -6.43 -11.90 -0.24
C PHE A 490 -7.58 -12.72 0.38
N ASN A 491 -8.67 -13.01 -0.34
CA ASN A 491 -9.77 -13.83 0.17
C ASN A 491 -9.33 -15.27 0.44
N ASN A 492 -8.29 -15.75 -0.24
CA ASN A 492 -7.72 -17.07 -0.03
C ASN A 492 -6.81 -17.16 1.19
N ARG A 493 -6.69 -16.12 2.03
CA ARG A 493 -5.89 -16.16 3.26
C ARG A 493 -6.73 -16.42 4.50
N LEU A 494 -6.14 -17.11 5.46
CA LEU A 494 -6.60 -17.17 6.84
C LEU A 494 -5.80 -16.17 7.68
N SER A 495 -6.47 -15.48 8.60
CA SER A 495 -5.85 -14.53 9.51
C SER A 495 -6.28 -14.78 10.95
N ILE A 496 -5.30 -14.79 11.84
CA ILE A 496 -5.48 -14.85 13.29
C ILE A 496 -5.32 -13.47 13.95
N ASP A 497 -5.23 -12.40 13.14
CA ASP A 497 -5.05 -11.03 13.62
C ASP A 497 -6.25 -10.57 14.47
N GLY A 498 -5.98 -9.91 15.60
CA GLY A 498 -7.00 -9.44 16.54
C GLY A 498 -7.68 -10.52 17.40
N LEU A 499 -7.31 -11.80 17.25
CA LEU A 499 -7.81 -12.90 18.08
C LEU A 499 -7.10 -12.99 19.44
N SER A 500 -7.75 -13.62 20.42
CA SER A 500 -7.15 -13.88 21.73
C SER A 500 -6.18 -15.08 21.68
N ILE A 501 -5.25 -15.18 22.63
CA ILE A 501 -4.35 -16.35 22.75
C ILE A 501 -5.15 -17.65 22.81
N LYS A 502 -6.24 -17.66 23.60
CA LYS A 502 -7.11 -18.82 23.75
C LYS A 502 -7.74 -19.23 22.41
N SER A 503 -8.30 -18.26 21.68
CA SER A 503 -8.89 -18.46 20.35
C SER A 503 -7.89 -19.05 19.36
N ILE A 504 -6.67 -18.50 19.32
CA ILE A 504 -5.62 -18.94 18.40
C ILE A 504 -5.22 -20.40 18.69
N LEU A 505 -4.97 -20.72 19.97
CA LEU A 505 -4.61 -22.08 20.36
C LEU A 505 -5.74 -23.08 20.07
N ASN A 506 -7.00 -22.69 20.33
CA ASN A 506 -8.18 -23.50 20.01
C ASN A 506 -8.27 -23.79 18.50
N ILE A 507 -8.08 -22.79 17.64
CA ILE A 507 -8.07 -22.94 16.17
C ILE A 507 -6.97 -23.90 15.72
N VAL A 508 -5.73 -23.71 16.22
CA VAL A 508 -4.59 -24.54 15.84
C VAL A 508 -4.84 -25.99 16.25
N GLN A 509 -5.23 -26.24 17.50
CA GLN A 509 -5.50 -27.58 18.02
C GLN A 509 -6.66 -28.27 17.28
N SER A 510 -7.71 -27.53 16.95
CA SER A 510 -8.87 -28.03 16.22
C SER A 510 -8.53 -28.46 14.80
N LEU A 511 -7.66 -27.71 14.14
CA LEU A 511 -7.23 -28.01 12.77
C LEU A 511 -6.13 -29.07 12.75
N THR A 512 -5.41 -29.33 13.83
CA THR A 512 -4.46 -30.44 13.93
C THR A 512 -4.96 -31.53 14.89
N PRO A 513 -6.12 -32.16 14.62
CA PRO A 513 -6.69 -33.10 15.56
C PRO A 513 -5.78 -34.32 15.72
N LYS A 514 -5.90 -35.02 16.86
CA LYS A 514 -5.19 -36.29 17.16
C LYS A 514 -5.57 -37.45 16.23
N ILE A 515 -6.28 -37.17 15.14
CA ILE A 515 -6.72 -38.14 14.13
C ILE A 515 -5.52 -38.52 13.27
N LYS A 516 -5.42 -39.81 12.93
CA LYS A 516 -4.37 -40.31 12.05
C LYS A 516 -4.50 -39.66 10.66
N PRO A 517 -3.42 -39.08 10.10
CA PRO A 517 -3.49 -38.49 8.78
C PRO A 517 -3.84 -39.54 7.72
N ALA A 518 -4.60 -39.13 6.72
CA ALA A 518 -4.99 -39.99 5.61
C ALA A 518 -3.79 -40.35 4.72
N PHE A 519 -2.81 -39.43 4.61
CA PHE A 519 -1.59 -39.63 3.84
C PHE A 519 -0.47 -38.69 4.33
N ILE A 520 0.78 -39.16 4.30
CA ILE A 520 1.98 -38.38 4.62
C ILE A 520 2.95 -38.56 3.46
N SER A 521 3.44 -37.47 2.88
CA SER A 521 4.56 -37.55 1.95
C SER A 521 5.87 -37.74 2.72
N LEU A 522 6.59 -38.83 2.51
CA LEU A 522 7.85 -39.14 3.21
C LEU A 522 9.02 -38.30 2.66
N LYS A 523 9.40 -37.21 3.34
CA LYS A 523 10.55 -36.35 3.02
C LYS A 523 11.12 -35.68 4.30
N ASN A 524 12.42 -35.38 4.33
CA ASN A 524 13.15 -34.80 5.49
C ASN A 524 12.87 -33.30 5.75
N SER A 525 11.67 -32.80 5.44
CA SER A 525 11.32 -31.38 5.62
C SER A 525 9.94 -31.21 6.27
N PRO A 526 9.68 -30.07 6.94
CA PRO A 526 8.37 -29.80 7.54
C PRO A 526 7.27 -29.94 6.49
N SER A 527 6.27 -30.75 6.82
CA SER A 527 5.21 -31.12 5.89
C SER A 527 4.02 -30.17 6.06
N ILE A 528 3.64 -29.51 4.97
CA ILE A 528 2.52 -28.55 4.92
C ILE A 528 1.20 -29.29 5.18
N PRO A 529 0.40 -28.86 6.17
CA PRO A 529 -0.89 -29.49 6.42
C PRO A 529 -1.92 -29.13 5.35
N VAL A 530 -2.69 -30.13 4.90
CA VAL A 530 -3.77 -30.00 3.91
C VAL A 530 -5.03 -30.66 4.45
N TYR A 531 -6.13 -29.93 4.45
CA TYR A 531 -7.41 -30.37 5.01
C TYR A 531 -8.48 -30.39 3.93
N TYR A 532 -9.19 -31.50 3.80
CA TYR A 532 -10.45 -31.59 3.07
C TYR A 532 -11.59 -31.62 4.07
N ILE A 533 -12.50 -30.65 3.98
CA ILE A 533 -13.60 -30.46 4.92
C ILE A 533 -14.90 -30.95 4.26
N ASP A 534 -15.60 -31.86 4.94
CA ASP A 534 -16.83 -32.52 4.48
C ASP A 534 -16.70 -33.13 3.06
N SER A 535 -15.48 -33.49 2.68
CA SER A 535 -15.11 -33.86 1.32
C SER A 535 -14.11 -35.00 1.34
N LYS A 536 -14.23 -35.94 0.39
CA LYS A 536 -13.25 -37.03 0.21
C LYS A 536 -12.03 -36.56 -0.57
N ILE A 537 -10.86 -37.09 -0.23
CA ILE A 537 -9.61 -36.82 -0.97
C ILE A 537 -9.68 -37.42 -2.39
N PRO A 538 -9.37 -36.65 -3.44
CA PRO A 538 -9.20 -37.19 -4.79
C PRO A 538 -8.15 -38.31 -4.87
N LYS A 539 -8.52 -39.47 -5.42
CA LYS A 539 -7.68 -40.68 -5.43
C LYS A 539 -6.30 -40.47 -6.07
N GLN A 540 -6.16 -39.62 -7.08
CA GLN A 540 -4.87 -39.39 -7.75
C GLN A 540 -3.80 -38.78 -6.81
N ILE A 541 -4.23 -38.05 -5.77
CA ILE A 541 -3.35 -37.35 -4.82
C ILE A 541 -2.65 -38.34 -3.88
N LEU A 542 -3.29 -39.48 -3.60
CA LEU A 542 -2.77 -40.55 -2.73
C LEU A 542 -1.66 -41.39 -3.39
N SER A 543 -1.20 -41.02 -4.58
CA SER A 543 -0.17 -41.75 -5.32
C SER A 543 1.25 -41.26 -4.98
N ASN A 544 2.21 -42.19 -4.90
CA ASN A 544 3.63 -41.84 -4.75
C ASN A 544 4.14 -40.94 -5.88
N LYS A 545 3.58 -41.08 -7.10
CA LYS A 545 3.89 -40.21 -8.24
C LYS A 545 3.55 -38.75 -7.95
N PHE A 546 2.38 -38.49 -7.36
CA PHE A 546 1.99 -37.14 -6.97
C PHE A 546 2.90 -36.62 -5.84
N ALA A 547 3.09 -37.40 -4.79
CA ALA A 547 3.89 -37.02 -3.62
C ALA A 547 5.35 -36.67 -3.96
N ASN A 548 5.94 -37.37 -4.94
CA ASN A 548 7.30 -37.07 -5.40
C ASN A 548 7.38 -35.75 -6.17
N SER A 549 6.28 -35.29 -6.78
CA SER A 549 6.24 -34.10 -7.64
C SER A 549 5.98 -32.77 -6.92
N VAL A 550 5.73 -32.80 -5.60
CA VAL A 550 5.37 -31.63 -4.78
C VAL A 550 6.24 -31.53 -3.51
N PRO A 551 6.30 -30.36 -2.85
CA PRO A 551 6.87 -30.22 -1.52
C PRO A 551 6.16 -31.11 -0.50
N SER A 552 6.79 -31.34 0.66
CA SER A 552 6.27 -32.22 1.70
C SER A 552 4.94 -31.72 2.26
N PHE A 553 3.96 -32.61 2.42
CA PHE A 553 2.62 -32.30 2.89
C PHE A 553 1.99 -33.48 3.64
N ILE A 554 1.00 -33.17 4.48
CA ILE A 554 0.17 -34.14 5.21
C ILE A 554 -1.29 -33.89 4.87
N LEU A 555 -2.04 -34.96 4.62
CA LEU A 555 -3.47 -34.89 4.31
C LEU A 555 -4.34 -35.34 5.48
N TYR A 556 -5.39 -34.56 5.69
CA TYR A 556 -6.44 -34.81 6.67
C TYR A 556 -7.81 -34.74 6.00
N GLU A 557 -8.69 -35.66 6.36
CA GLU A 557 -10.13 -35.57 6.09
C GLU A 557 -10.82 -35.17 7.38
N LEU A 558 -11.50 -34.02 7.36
CA LEU A 558 -12.22 -33.48 8.49
C LEU A 558 -13.71 -33.39 8.18
N LYS A 559 -14.51 -33.68 9.19
CA LYS A 559 -15.95 -33.47 9.19
C LYS A 559 -16.28 -32.28 10.05
N LYS A 560 -17.18 -31.39 9.62
CA LYS A 560 -17.58 -30.23 10.43
C LYS A 560 -18.20 -30.63 11.76
N GLU A 561 -18.87 -31.78 11.82
CA GLU A 561 -19.43 -32.31 13.08
C GLU A 561 -18.34 -32.52 14.15
N ALA A 562 -17.13 -32.90 13.75
CA ALA A 562 -16.02 -33.12 14.67
C ALA A 562 -15.58 -31.85 15.40
N PHE A 563 -15.86 -30.66 14.85
CA PHE A 563 -15.59 -29.40 15.54
C PHE A 563 -16.57 -29.14 16.69
N TYR A 564 -17.77 -29.72 16.68
CA TYR A 564 -18.75 -29.56 17.76
C TYR A 564 -18.48 -30.49 18.94
N GLU A 565 -17.91 -31.66 18.70
CA GLU A 565 -17.68 -32.68 19.74
C GLU A 565 -16.50 -32.37 20.65
N ASN A 566 -15.50 -31.61 20.17
CA ASN A 566 -14.20 -31.48 20.83
C ASN A 566 -13.80 -30.04 21.20
N ASN A 567 -14.65 -29.03 20.99
CA ASN A 567 -14.27 -27.63 21.15
C ASN A 567 -15.20 -26.83 22.07
N GLU A 568 -14.61 -25.92 22.85
CA GLU A 568 -15.36 -25.03 23.75
C GLU A 568 -16.21 -23.98 23.00
N ASP A 569 -15.82 -23.58 21.79
CA ASP A 569 -16.58 -22.68 20.91
C ASP A 569 -16.45 -23.11 19.42
N PRO A 570 -17.33 -24.00 18.93
CA PRO A 570 -17.31 -24.43 17.53
C PRO A 570 -17.68 -23.31 16.54
N GLN A 571 -18.42 -22.29 16.98
CA GLN A 571 -18.85 -21.19 16.10
C GLN A 571 -17.68 -20.31 15.68
N GLU A 572 -16.70 -20.10 16.58
CA GLU A 572 -15.48 -19.37 16.28
C GLU A 572 -14.67 -20.02 15.15
N ILE A 573 -14.49 -21.35 15.21
CA ILE A 573 -13.76 -22.12 14.20
C ILE A 573 -14.50 -22.11 12.87
N LEU A 574 -15.83 -22.30 12.89
CA LEU A 574 -16.65 -22.29 11.68
C LEU A 574 -16.62 -20.92 10.99
N LYS A 575 -16.59 -19.83 11.77
CA LYS A 575 -16.40 -18.47 11.24
C LYS A 575 -15.01 -18.29 10.64
N PHE A 576 -13.97 -18.84 11.27
CA PHE A 576 -12.59 -18.77 10.80
C PHE A 576 -12.39 -19.52 9.47
N ILE A 577 -12.89 -20.75 9.35
CA ILE A 577 -12.75 -21.58 8.14
C ILE A 577 -13.80 -21.26 7.06
N ARG A 578 -14.78 -20.39 7.34
CA ARG A 578 -15.82 -19.94 6.40
C ARG A 578 -16.50 -21.13 5.68
N ASN A 579 -16.79 -20.97 4.39
CA ASN A 579 -17.41 -22.00 3.54
C ASN A 579 -16.38 -22.90 2.84
N SER A 580 -15.21 -23.11 3.45
CA SER A 580 -14.13 -23.85 2.80
C SER A 580 -14.42 -25.33 2.60
N LYS A 581 -13.87 -25.87 1.51
CA LYS A 581 -13.82 -27.30 1.19
C LYS A 581 -12.39 -27.83 1.21
N THR A 582 -11.41 -26.97 0.94
CA THR A 582 -9.99 -27.30 1.01
C THR A 582 -9.22 -26.18 1.71
N ILE A 583 -8.32 -26.55 2.63
CA ILE A 583 -7.37 -25.66 3.28
C ILE A 583 -5.95 -26.21 3.03
N VAL A 584 -5.01 -25.35 2.65
CA VAL A 584 -3.60 -25.71 2.39
C VAL A 584 -2.72 -24.75 3.17
N GLY A 585 -2.18 -25.19 4.32
CA GLY A 585 -1.49 -24.31 5.26
C GLY A 585 -2.39 -23.12 5.67
N PRO A 586 -2.00 -21.87 5.39
CA PRO A 586 -2.83 -20.69 5.68
C PRO A 586 -3.80 -20.33 4.54
N LEU A 587 -3.86 -21.13 3.46
CA LEU A 587 -4.71 -20.87 2.31
C LEU A 587 -6.06 -21.58 2.41
N ILE A 588 -7.09 -20.94 1.90
CA ILE A 588 -8.48 -21.42 1.96
C ILE A 588 -9.19 -21.32 0.61
N PHE A 589 -9.97 -22.37 0.29
CA PHE A 589 -10.71 -22.50 -0.96
C PHE A 589 -12.13 -23.01 -0.72
N ASN A 590 -13.11 -22.39 -1.39
CA ASN A 590 -14.53 -22.80 -1.39
C ASN A 590 -14.84 -24.00 -2.30
N LYS A 591 -13.81 -24.60 -2.90
CA LYS A 591 -13.88 -25.73 -3.83
C LYS A 591 -12.89 -26.83 -3.42
N ILE A 592 -13.18 -28.06 -3.86
CA ILE A 592 -12.26 -29.20 -3.72
C ILE A 592 -11.17 -29.02 -4.77
N LEU A 593 -9.92 -28.86 -4.33
CA LEU A 593 -8.80 -28.70 -5.27
C LEU A 593 -8.51 -30.02 -6.01
N ASN A 594 -8.35 -29.94 -7.33
CA ASN A 594 -7.85 -31.06 -8.12
C ASN A 594 -6.32 -31.23 -7.94
N PRO A 595 -5.70 -32.31 -8.45
CA PRO A 595 -4.27 -32.53 -8.27
C PRO A 595 -3.37 -31.38 -8.76
N ALA A 596 -3.68 -30.75 -9.89
CA ALA A 596 -2.87 -29.65 -10.43
C ALA A 596 -2.99 -28.38 -9.56
N GLU A 597 -4.20 -28.07 -9.09
CA GLU A 597 -4.47 -26.94 -8.20
C GLU A 597 -3.85 -27.16 -6.81
N LEU A 598 -3.96 -28.37 -6.25
CA LEU A 598 -3.32 -28.67 -4.96
C LEU A 598 -1.80 -28.57 -5.07
N LYS A 599 -1.21 -29.09 -6.16
CA LYS A 599 0.22 -28.92 -6.43
C LYS A 599 0.59 -27.44 -6.45
N TYR A 600 -0.17 -26.61 -7.15
CA TYR A 600 0.05 -25.16 -7.20
C TYR A 600 0.00 -24.54 -5.79
N ALA A 601 -1.05 -24.82 -5.01
CA ALA A 601 -1.23 -24.29 -3.67
C ALA A 601 -0.11 -24.70 -2.69
N ILE A 602 0.36 -25.95 -2.75
CA ILE A 602 1.47 -26.43 -1.90
C ILE A 602 2.78 -25.70 -2.25
N PHE A 603 3.10 -25.55 -3.55
CA PHE A 603 4.27 -24.77 -3.97
C PHE A 603 4.13 -23.31 -3.57
N TYR A 604 2.93 -22.73 -3.68
CA TYR A 604 2.67 -21.38 -3.21
C TYR A 604 3.00 -21.24 -1.73
N VAL A 605 2.47 -22.12 -0.86
CA VAL A 605 2.74 -22.06 0.58
C VAL A 605 4.22 -22.20 0.90
N LYS A 606 4.90 -23.14 0.24
CA LYS A 606 6.35 -23.33 0.40
C LYS A 606 7.11 -22.01 0.10
N LEU A 607 6.87 -21.44 -1.07
CA LEU A 607 7.62 -20.28 -1.55
C LEU A 607 7.22 -19.00 -0.82
N ALA A 608 5.94 -18.82 -0.48
CA ALA A 608 5.42 -17.64 0.18
C ALA A 608 5.77 -17.58 1.67
N PHE A 609 5.60 -18.69 2.41
CA PHE A 609 5.52 -18.66 3.87
C PHE A 609 6.59 -19.50 4.60
N MET A 610 7.39 -20.32 3.92
CA MET A 610 8.32 -21.25 4.59
C MET A 610 9.79 -20.81 4.63
N GLU A 611 10.09 -19.53 4.34
CA GLU A 611 11.47 -19.03 4.38
C GLU A 611 12.13 -19.31 5.76
N LYS A 612 13.36 -19.86 5.72
CA LYS A 612 14.15 -20.30 6.87
C LYS A 612 13.55 -21.44 7.73
N LEU A 613 12.42 -22.03 7.33
CA LEU A 613 11.79 -23.12 8.10
C LEU A 613 12.24 -24.52 7.65
N GLU A 614 12.77 -24.66 6.43
CA GLU A 614 13.00 -25.97 5.79
C GLU A 614 13.96 -26.90 6.53
N ASN A 615 14.93 -26.32 7.27
CA ASN A 615 15.97 -27.07 7.98
C ASN A 615 15.56 -27.44 9.42
N HIS A 616 14.38 -27.02 9.87
CA HIS A 616 13.91 -27.21 11.23
C HIS A 616 12.78 -28.24 11.29
N GLN A 617 12.72 -29.00 12.38
CA GLN A 617 11.62 -29.93 12.64
C GLN A 617 10.56 -29.25 13.51
N PHE A 618 9.32 -29.25 13.03
CA PHE A 618 8.17 -28.68 13.73
C PHE A 618 7.09 -29.75 13.90
N THR A 619 6.36 -29.69 15.02
CA THR A 619 5.07 -30.38 15.10
C THR A 619 4.07 -29.73 14.15
N GLN A 620 2.97 -30.41 13.84
CA GLN A 620 1.93 -29.86 12.96
C GLN A 620 1.26 -28.61 13.57
N GLU A 621 1.05 -28.60 14.88
CA GLU A 621 0.55 -27.42 15.62
C GLU A 621 1.48 -26.22 15.46
N GLN A 622 2.78 -26.43 15.69
CA GLN A 622 3.81 -25.38 15.58
C GLN A 622 3.87 -24.80 14.17
N LEU A 623 3.94 -25.67 13.16
CA LEU A 623 4.01 -25.23 11.77
C LEU A 623 2.74 -24.50 11.34
N LEU A 624 1.56 -25.01 11.70
CA LEU A 624 0.29 -24.37 11.36
C LEU A 624 0.20 -22.97 11.97
N TYR A 625 0.54 -22.82 13.25
CA TYR A 625 0.58 -21.50 13.90
C TYR A 625 1.52 -20.54 13.15
N ILE A 626 2.76 -20.96 12.85
CA ILE A 626 3.73 -20.11 12.15
C ILE A 626 3.20 -19.67 10.78
N LEU A 627 2.57 -20.58 10.03
CA LEU A 627 1.98 -20.27 8.73
C LEU A 627 0.82 -19.28 8.83
N LEU A 628 -0.09 -19.46 9.80
CA LEU A 628 -1.22 -18.55 10.05
C LEU A 628 -0.74 -17.17 10.52
N TRP A 629 0.26 -17.13 11.40
CA TRP A 629 0.88 -15.91 11.88
C TRP A 629 1.55 -15.14 10.74
N ARG A 630 2.35 -15.82 9.91
CA ARG A 630 2.99 -15.22 8.72
C ARG A 630 1.97 -14.70 7.70
N SER A 631 0.90 -15.46 7.44
CA SER A 631 -0.23 -15.02 6.62
C SER A 631 -0.90 -13.76 7.16
N SER A 632 -1.06 -13.66 8.49
CA SER A 632 -1.67 -12.50 9.15
C SER A 632 -0.82 -11.24 9.02
N LEU A 633 0.50 -11.37 9.19
CA LEU A 633 1.44 -10.28 8.98
C LEU A 633 1.49 -9.85 7.50
N GLY A 634 1.51 -10.81 6.56
CA GLY A 634 1.46 -10.55 5.12
C GLY A 634 0.22 -9.77 4.70
N LEU A 635 -0.96 -10.17 5.19
CA LEU A 635 -2.22 -9.46 4.98
C LEU A 635 -2.22 -8.03 5.50
N ARG A 636 -1.45 -7.73 6.55
CA ARG A 636 -1.32 -6.37 7.08
C ARG A 636 -0.23 -5.56 6.37
N GLY A 637 0.51 -6.16 5.42
CA GLY A 637 1.68 -5.54 4.79
C GLY A 637 2.83 -5.32 5.77
N ILE A 638 2.90 -6.08 6.86
CA ILE A 638 3.95 -5.97 7.87
C ILE A 638 5.17 -6.77 7.43
N ASP A 639 6.30 -6.09 7.30
CA ASP A 639 7.59 -6.73 6.98
C ASP A 639 8.43 -6.96 8.24
N ARG A 640 9.45 -7.83 8.12
CA ARG A 640 10.40 -8.11 9.20
C ARG A 640 11.84 -7.96 8.71
N LYS A 641 12.68 -7.31 9.52
CA LYS A 641 14.10 -7.06 9.21
C LYS A 641 14.99 -7.61 10.31
N MET A 642 16.14 -8.15 9.92
CA MET A 642 17.15 -8.59 10.87
C MET A 642 17.60 -7.41 11.74
N ASN A 643 17.68 -7.63 13.05
CA ASN A 643 18.12 -6.59 13.99
C ASN A 643 19.56 -6.19 13.69
N LEU A 644 19.82 -4.89 13.67
CA LEU A 644 21.15 -4.32 13.50
C LEU A 644 22.05 -4.73 14.69
N GLN A 645 23.14 -5.43 14.40
CA GLN A 645 24.19 -5.70 15.37
C GLN A 645 25.19 -4.54 15.36
N VAL A 646 24.85 -3.46 16.07
CA VAL A 646 25.71 -2.28 16.19
C VAL A 646 26.26 -2.24 17.61
N ASN A 647 27.56 -2.52 17.76
CA ASN A 647 28.29 -2.37 19.01
C ASN A 647 29.06 -1.06 18.96
N SER A 648 28.46 0.01 19.47
CA SER A 648 29.07 1.35 19.49
C SER A 648 28.49 2.22 20.61
N SER A 649 29.32 3.11 21.18
CA SER A 649 28.89 4.13 22.15
C SER A 649 27.99 5.22 21.54
N ALA A 650 27.86 5.29 20.22
CA ALA A 650 26.88 6.12 19.52
C ALA A 650 25.47 5.48 19.44
N MET A 651 25.25 4.35 20.11
CA MET A 651 23.93 3.78 20.35
C MET A 651 23.45 4.14 21.76
N ILE A 652 22.26 4.74 21.86
CA ILE A 652 21.56 4.95 23.12
C ILE A 652 20.86 3.64 23.49
N HIS A 653 21.31 2.98 24.54
CA HIS A 653 20.79 1.69 24.98
C HIS A 653 20.32 1.75 26.43
N THR A 654 19.07 1.37 26.68
CA THR A 654 18.43 1.47 28.01
C THR A 654 18.74 0.29 28.95
N ASN A 655 19.10 -0.89 28.43
CA ASN A 655 19.34 -2.12 29.20
C ASN A 655 18.16 -2.54 30.10
N ILE A 656 16.93 -2.43 29.59
CA ILE A 656 15.73 -2.81 30.34
C ILE A 656 15.51 -4.33 30.24
N LEU A 657 15.17 -4.98 31.36
CA LEU A 657 14.82 -6.40 31.35
C LEU A 657 13.37 -6.58 30.83
N SER A 658 13.24 -6.85 29.53
CA SER A 658 11.96 -7.11 28.88
C SER A 658 12.09 -8.18 27.79
N PRO A 659 11.04 -8.99 27.53
CA PRO A 659 10.98 -9.85 26.34
C PRO A 659 10.86 -9.05 25.02
N LEU A 660 10.59 -7.75 25.09
CA LEU A 660 10.47 -6.86 23.94
C LEU A 660 11.75 -6.04 23.78
N THR A 661 12.24 -5.94 22.55
CA THR A 661 13.34 -5.05 22.16
C THR A 661 12.88 -4.13 21.03
N TRP A 662 13.04 -2.82 21.20
CA TRP A 662 12.80 -1.82 20.16
C TRP A 662 14.14 -1.27 19.65
N THR A 663 14.49 -1.62 18.42
CA THR A 663 15.66 -1.06 17.72
C THR A 663 15.20 0.03 16.77
N CYS A 664 15.77 1.24 16.90
CA CYS A 664 15.45 2.37 16.05
C CYS A 664 16.73 3.03 15.53
N VAL A 665 16.85 3.18 14.21
CA VAL A 665 17.89 3.94 13.52
C VAL A 665 17.18 4.90 12.58
N MET A 666 17.19 6.17 12.93
CA MET A 666 16.35 7.16 12.27
C MET A 666 17.03 8.52 12.28
N ASN A 667 16.86 9.25 11.18
CA ASN A 667 17.32 10.63 11.08
C ASN A 667 16.49 11.52 12.02
N PRO A 668 17.09 12.16 13.02
CA PRO A 668 16.34 12.99 13.95
C PRO A 668 15.69 14.23 13.31
N PHE A 669 16.17 14.64 12.13
CA PHE A 669 15.60 15.75 11.35
C PHE A 669 14.46 15.34 10.40
N SER A 670 13.98 14.09 10.46
CA SER A 670 12.80 13.66 9.69
C SER A 670 11.50 14.01 10.41
N SER A 671 10.42 14.19 9.64
CA SER A 671 9.09 14.44 10.21
C SER A 671 8.58 13.28 11.07
N GLU A 672 8.98 12.04 10.74
CA GLU A 672 8.63 10.82 11.47
C GLU A 672 9.25 10.75 12.87
N PHE A 673 10.32 11.52 13.12
CA PHE A 673 11.10 11.38 14.35
C PHE A 673 10.34 11.81 15.60
N ARG A 674 9.59 12.93 15.54
CA ARG A 674 8.96 13.59 16.70
C ARG A 674 8.02 12.68 17.48
N MET A 675 7.06 12.04 16.80
CA MET A 675 6.15 11.08 17.45
C MET A 675 6.88 9.81 17.90
N THR A 676 7.86 9.35 17.13
CA THR A 676 8.59 8.12 17.45
C THR A 676 9.45 8.27 18.70
N ILE A 677 10.17 9.39 18.86
CA ILE A 677 10.99 9.64 20.06
C ILE A 677 10.10 9.83 21.30
N GLU A 678 8.92 10.45 21.15
CA GLU A 678 7.93 10.53 22.21
C GLU A 678 7.48 9.14 22.65
N MET A 679 7.09 8.27 21.71
CA MET A 679 6.69 6.89 22.02
C MET A 679 7.83 6.07 22.63
N ILE A 680 9.07 6.26 22.16
CA ILE A 680 10.27 5.66 22.78
C ILE A 680 10.42 6.11 24.24
N ASN A 681 10.22 7.40 24.54
CA ASN A 681 10.26 7.90 25.91
C ASN A 681 9.18 7.26 26.77
N GLN A 682 7.95 7.12 26.27
CA GLN A 682 6.89 6.44 27.01
C GLN A 682 7.18 4.96 27.27
N VAL A 683 7.65 4.23 26.25
CA VAL A 683 8.09 2.83 26.38
C VAL A 683 9.20 2.67 27.41
N THR A 684 10.17 3.60 27.42
CA THR A 684 11.29 3.59 28.35
C THR A 684 10.83 3.92 29.78
N ASN A 685 10.01 4.96 29.94
CA ASN A 685 9.51 5.40 31.25
C ASN A 685 8.67 4.31 31.95
N PHE A 686 7.89 3.56 31.17
CA PHE A 686 7.07 2.46 31.68
C PHE A 686 7.77 1.10 31.67
N LEU A 687 9.07 1.04 31.34
CA LEU A 687 9.88 -0.18 31.32
C LEU A 687 9.28 -1.31 30.46
N ILE A 688 8.69 -0.94 29.33
CA ILE A 688 7.95 -1.89 28.46
C ILE A 688 8.91 -2.73 27.63
N ALA A 689 9.95 -2.12 27.05
CA ALA A 689 10.88 -2.76 26.13
C ALA A 689 12.31 -2.25 26.33
N ASP A 690 13.30 -3.07 25.96
CA ASP A 690 14.68 -2.63 25.83
C ASP A 690 14.85 -1.80 24.55
N VAL A 691 15.22 -0.53 24.68
CA VAL A 691 15.36 0.41 23.56
C VAL A 691 16.81 0.54 23.14
N LYS A 692 17.05 0.44 21.83
CA LYS A 692 18.32 0.68 21.15
C LYS A 692 18.10 1.74 20.07
N LEU A 693 18.40 3.00 20.37
CA LEU A 693 18.24 4.13 19.45
C LEU A 693 19.59 4.61 18.91
N VAL A 694 19.71 4.74 17.59
CA VAL A 694 20.79 5.47 16.94
C VAL A 694 20.19 6.69 16.21
N PRO A 695 20.49 7.93 16.65
CA PRO A 695 20.09 9.14 15.94
C PRO A 695 20.95 9.31 14.69
N ALA A 696 20.52 8.73 13.57
CA ALA A 696 21.28 8.64 12.33
C ALA A 696 21.30 9.99 11.58
N VAL A 697 22.12 10.91 12.05
CA VAL A 697 22.27 12.25 11.46
C VAL A 697 22.89 12.19 10.05
N PRO A 698 22.55 13.13 9.15
CA PRO A 698 23.12 13.19 7.81
C PRO A 698 24.62 13.53 7.83
N ILE A 699 25.40 12.79 7.05
CA ILE A 699 26.87 12.95 6.96
C ILE A 699 27.25 14.17 6.11
N SER A 700 26.44 14.54 5.12
CA SER A 700 26.62 15.68 4.22
C SER A 700 25.69 16.85 4.57
N ASN A 701 25.60 17.86 3.69
CA ASN A 701 24.82 19.10 3.89
C ASN A 701 23.48 18.88 4.60
N LEU A 702 23.30 19.55 5.73
CA LEU A 702 22.09 19.51 6.53
C LEU A 702 21.06 20.50 5.98
N PHE A 703 19.87 20.00 5.67
CA PHE A 703 18.71 20.80 5.32
C PHE A 703 17.61 20.58 6.36
N PHE A 704 17.09 21.67 6.92
CA PHE A 704 15.93 21.61 7.80
C PHE A 704 14.67 21.56 6.95
N GLY A 705 13.82 20.56 7.21
CA GLY A 705 12.49 20.49 6.59
C GLY A 705 11.53 21.50 7.24
N ASP A 706 10.48 21.88 6.52
CA ASP A 706 9.50 22.88 6.98
C ASP A 706 8.80 22.49 8.28
N HIS A 707 8.63 21.19 8.54
CA HIS A 707 8.08 20.68 9.78
C HIS A 707 8.87 21.10 11.04
N LEU A 708 10.15 21.47 10.92
CA LEU A 708 10.96 21.98 12.04
C LEU A 708 10.67 23.47 12.34
N ASN A 709 9.96 24.18 11.46
CA ASN A 709 9.40 25.51 11.72
C ASN A 709 8.10 25.44 12.53
N SER A 710 8.05 24.54 13.51
CA SER A 710 6.88 24.38 14.36
C SER A 710 7.23 23.85 15.74
N VAL A 711 6.42 24.24 16.72
CA VAL A 711 6.38 23.60 18.04
C VAL A 711 5.46 22.40 17.95
N TYR A 712 5.95 21.26 18.44
CA TYR A 712 5.26 19.97 18.42
C TYR A 712 4.87 19.56 19.84
N ILE A 713 3.57 19.42 20.09
CA ILE A 713 3.04 19.10 21.42
C ILE A 713 2.27 17.78 21.31
N PRO A 714 2.89 16.63 21.66
CA PRO A 714 2.21 15.35 21.61
C PRO A 714 1.21 15.19 22.76
N VAL A 715 0.09 14.55 22.46
CA VAL A 715 -0.99 14.24 23.40
C VAL A 715 -1.11 12.72 23.52
N ILE A 716 -0.25 12.12 24.36
CA ILE A 716 -0.22 10.67 24.61
C ILE A 716 -0.85 10.32 25.96
N ILE A 717 -0.43 10.99 27.02
CA ILE A 717 -0.89 10.75 28.41
C ILE A 717 -1.90 11.83 28.84
N THR A 718 -1.73 13.06 28.33
CA THR A 718 -2.61 14.18 28.64
C THR A 718 -3.95 14.05 27.90
N ASN A 719 -5.00 14.71 28.41
CA ASN A 719 -6.34 14.70 27.78
C ASN A 719 -6.47 15.70 26.63
N GLY A 720 -5.51 16.59 26.46
CA GLY A 720 -5.55 17.73 25.55
C GLY A 720 -4.49 18.75 25.94
N ILE A 721 -4.65 19.97 25.43
CA ILE A 721 -3.68 21.05 25.59
C ILE A 721 -4.36 22.20 26.32
N SER A 722 -3.79 22.63 27.45
CA SER A 722 -4.41 23.61 28.36
C SER A 722 -4.45 25.04 27.84
N ASN A 723 -3.64 25.38 26.84
CA ASN A 723 -3.49 26.75 26.34
C ASN A 723 -4.20 26.88 24.99
N ASP A 724 -4.97 27.95 24.79
CA ASP A 724 -5.55 28.28 23.49
C ASP A 724 -4.43 28.75 22.56
N ILE A 725 -4.09 27.93 21.57
CA ILE A 725 -3.08 28.24 20.56
C ILE A 725 -3.87 28.60 19.28
N PRO A 726 -4.01 29.90 18.96
CA PRO A 726 -4.98 30.38 17.95
C PRO A 726 -4.72 29.86 16.52
N SER A 727 -3.53 29.33 16.24
CA SER A 727 -3.07 28.89 14.92
C SER A 727 -2.56 27.43 14.89
N CYS A 728 -3.10 26.55 15.72
CA CYS A 728 -2.63 25.17 15.80
C CYS A 728 -3.35 24.22 14.84
N THR A 729 -2.59 23.38 14.12
CA THR A 729 -3.09 22.21 13.39
C THR A 729 -2.87 20.93 14.20
N ILE A 730 -3.63 19.87 13.87
CA ILE A 730 -3.46 18.57 14.50
C ILE A 730 -2.82 17.57 13.54
N GLU A 731 -1.81 16.85 14.02
CA GLU A 731 -1.28 15.66 13.38
C GLU A 731 -1.92 14.43 14.04
N CYS A 732 -2.64 13.63 13.26
CA CYS A 732 -3.30 12.40 13.71
C CYS A 732 -2.98 11.22 12.79
N PRO A 733 -3.21 9.96 13.23
CA PRO A 733 -3.14 8.78 12.36
C PRO A 733 -3.82 8.98 11.00
N ASN A 734 -3.19 8.53 9.92
CA ASN A 734 -3.65 8.78 8.55
C ASN A 734 -5.01 8.13 8.21
N ASN A 735 -5.41 7.09 8.95
CA ASN A 735 -6.71 6.45 8.79
C ASN A 735 -7.83 7.19 9.53
N TRP A 736 -7.55 8.30 10.21
CA TRP A 736 -8.53 9.10 10.93
C TRP A 736 -8.94 10.33 10.13
N ALA A 737 -10.21 10.71 10.22
CA ALA A 737 -10.71 11.95 9.68
C ALA A 737 -11.20 12.86 10.80
N THR A 738 -10.54 13.98 10.96
CA THR A 738 -10.80 14.93 12.04
C THR A 738 -11.44 16.20 11.51
N VAL A 739 -12.38 16.75 12.28
CA VAL A 739 -13.12 17.97 11.94
C VAL A 739 -13.01 18.94 13.10
N ARG A 740 -12.60 20.17 12.83
CA ARG A 740 -12.54 21.23 13.84
C ARG A 740 -13.95 21.75 14.14
N VAL A 741 -14.32 21.78 15.42
CA VAL A 741 -15.59 22.34 15.92
C VAL A 741 -15.29 23.22 17.14
N GLY A 742 -15.28 24.54 16.94
CA GLY A 742 -14.82 25.50 17.95
C GLY A 742 -13.34 25.29 18.28
N HIS A 743 -13.02 25.15 19.57
CA HIS A 743 -11.66 24.84 20.06
C HIS A 743 -11.33 23.33 20.03
N ASN A 744 -12.33 22.46 19.85
CA ASN A 744 -12.14 21.01 19.86
C ASN A 744 -12.07 20.44 18.44
N HIS A 745 -11.51 19.23 18.34
CA HIS A 745 -11.57 18.42 17.14
C HIS A 745 -12.46 17.20 17.39
N ILE A 746 -13.21 16.78 16.37
CA ILE A 746 -14.03 15.58 16.40
C ILE A 746 -13.44 14.58 15.42
N LEU A 747 -13.14 13.38 15.90
CA LEU A 747 -12.84 12.23 15.07
C LEU A 747 -14.16 11.72 14.45
N SER A 748 -14.39 12.08 13.19
CA SER A 748 -15.63 11.82 12.46
C SER A 748 -15.79 10.36 12.07
N HIS A 749 -14.72 9.74 11.60
CA HIS A 749 -14.68 8.33 11.23
C HIS A 749 -13.24 7.77 11.24
N ILE A 750 -13.16 6.44 11.25
CA ILE A 750 -11.91 5.68 11.15
C ILE A 750 -12.03 4.79 9.91
N VAL A 751 -11.01 4.79 9.06
CA VAL A 751 -10.97 3.87 7.92
C VAL A 751 -10.74 2.46 8.43
N SER A 752 -11.72 1.60 8.21
CA SER A 752 -11.64 0.14 8.41
C SER A 752 -11.83 -0.56 7.08
N TYR A 753 -11.16 -1.70 6.87
CA TYR A 753 -11.31 -2.48 5.65
C TYR A 753 -11.77 -3.92 5.92
N GLY A 754 -12.28 -4.57 4.88
CA GLY A 754 -12.63 -5.97 4.90
C GLY A 754 -12.48 -6.61 3.53
N PHE A 755 -12.68 -7.92 3.50
CA PHE A 755 -12.62 -8.75 2.30
C PHE A 755 -13.90 -9.56 2.18
N VAL A 756 -14.51 -9.54 1.00
CA VAL A 756 -15.66 -10.39 0.67
C VAL A 756 -15.46 -11.00 -0.72
N GLN A 757 -15.63 -12.32 -0.80
CA GLN A 757 -15.53 -13.05 -2.05
C GLN A 757 -16.86 -13.00 -2.82
N GLU A 758 -16.80 -12.80 -4.15
CA GLU A 758 -17.95 -12.93 -5.07
C GLU A 758 -19.15 -12.02 -4.74
N SER A 759 -18.90 -10.79 -4.24
CA SER A 759 -19.96 -9.77 -4.09
C SER A 759 -19.66 -8.54 -4.93
N LYS A 760 -20.67 -8.08 -5.69
CA LYS A 760 -20.58 -6.83 -6.46
C LYS A 760 -20.89 -5.61 -5.60
N ILE A 761 -21.84 -5.74 -4.68
CA ILE A 761 -22.33 -4.64 -3.84
C ILE A 761 -22.63 -5.19 -2.45
N ILE A 762 -22.25 -4.43 -1.43
CA ILE A 762 -22.57 -4.70 -0.03
C ILE A 762 -23.10 -3.43 0.64
N GLN A 763 -23.91 -3.60 1.67
CA GLN A 763 -24.37 -2.49 2.53
C GLN A 763 -23.87 -2.70 3.95
N ILE A 764 -23.31 -1.65 4.55
CA ILE A 764 -22.83 -1.61 5.93
C ILE A 764 -23.38 -0.35 6.60
N GLY A 765 -24.36 -0.52 7.48
CA GLY A 765 -25.15 0.60 8.00
C GLY A 765 -25.81 1.34 6.83
N ASP A 766 -25.49 2.64 6.71
CA ASP A 766 -25.98 3.48 5.62
C ASP A 766 -25.02 3.55 4.42
N GLN A 767 -23.84 2.92 4.51
CA GLN A 767 -22.86 2.92 3.43
C GLN A 767 -23.09 1.77 2.46
N ILE A 768 -23.18 2.09 1.17
CA ILE A 768 -23.13 1.13 0.06
C ILE A 768 -21.70 1.10 -0.47
N ARG A 769 -21.14 -0.09 -0.69
CA ARG A 769 -19.78 -0.29 -1.19
C ARG A 769 -19.77 -1.30 -2.32
N ALA A 770 -18.85 -1.09 -3.27
CA ALA A 770 -18.50 -2.07 -4.30
C ALA A 770 -17.10 -2.61 -3.98
N PRO A 771 -16.98 -3.86 -3.50
CA PRO A 771 -15.69 -4.48 -3.29
C PRO A 771 -14.86 -4.53 -4.59
N LEU A 772 -13.55 -4.38 -4.47
CA LEU A 772 -12.61 -4.59 -5.57
C LEU A 772 -12.64 -6.04 -6.06
N LYS A 773 -11.97 -6.32 -7.19
CA LYS A 773 -11.91 -7.68 -7.76
C LYS A 773 -11.35 -8.72 -6.79
N ASN A 774 -10.40 -8.32 -5.94
CA ASN A 774 -9.83 -9.14 -4.87
C ASN A 774 -10.66 -9.13 -3.57
N GLY A 775 -11.90 -8.65 -3.62
CA GLY A 775 -12.84 -8.56 -2.50
C GLY A 775 -12.57 -7.44 -1.50
N TYR A 776 -11.50 -6.64 -1.65
CA TYR A 776 -11.16 -5.57 -0.72
C TYR A 776 -12.20 -4.44 -0.76
N PHE A 777 -12.63 -3.95 0.39
CA PHE A 777 -13.45 -2.74 0.51
C PHE A 777 -13.08 -1.96 1.77
N ILE A 778 -13.41 -0.67 1.79
CA ILE A 778 -13.25 0.19 2.96
C ILE A 778 -14.60 0.68 3.49
N THR A 779 -14.60 1.09 4.75
CA THR A 779 -15.69 1.79 5.42
C THR A 779 -15.16 3.08 6.01
N LEU A 780 -15.98 4.13 5.97
CA LEU A 780 -15.67 5.44 6.52
C LEU A 780 -16.67 5.70 7.66
N LEU A 781 -16.57 4.93 8.73
CA LEU A 781 -17.55 4.91 9.82
C LEU A 781 -16.89 5.21 11.18
N PRO A 782 -17.60 5.86 12.13
CA PRO A 782 -17.12 5.97 13.51
C PRO A 782 -17.11 4.60 14.20
N VAL A 783 -16.46 4.52 15.36
CA VAL A 783 -16.50 3.32 16.21
C VAL A 783 -17.95 2.93 16.48
N GLY A 784 -18.28 1.66 16.23
CA GLY A 784 -19.67 1.21 16.30
C GLY A 784 -19.92 -0.17 15.72
N LYS A 785 -21.16 -0.62 15.88
CA LYS A 785 -21.69 -1.89 15.36
C LYS A 785 -22.77 -1.62 14.32
N TYR A 786 -22.51 -2.03 13.08
CA TYR A 786 -23.34 -1.71 11.92
C TYR A 786 -23.97 -2.96 11.35
N LYS A 787 -25.27 -2.90 11.01
CA LYS A 787 -25.96 -4.00 10.32
C LYS A 787 -25.44 -4.11 8.88
N THR A 788 -25.39 -5.33 8.38
CA THR A 788 -24.94 -5.63 7.02
C THR A 788 -26.07 -6.15 6.15
N LYS A 789 -25.96 -5.96 4.83
CA LYS A 789 -26.74 -6.68 3.81
C LYS A 789 -25.81 -7.08 2.65
N GLY A 790 -26.13 -8.18 1.98
CA GLY A 790 -25.23 -8.79 1.00
C GLY A 790 -24.15 -9.69 1.62
N LEU A 791 -24.15 -9.84 2.95
CA LEU A 791 -23.17 -10.61 3.73
C LEU A 791 -23.88 -11.61 4.66
N THR A 792 -23.27 -12.76 4.88
CA THR A 792 -23.77 -13.78 5.82
C THR A 792 -23.65 -13.32 7.27
N GLU A 793 -22.56 -12.63 7.61
CA GLU A 793 -22.34 -12.07 8.93
C GLU A 793 -23.26 -10.87 9.15
N LYS A 794 -24.08 -10.88 10.21
CA LYS A 794 -25.12 -9.86 10.49
C LYS A 794 -24.60 -8.45 10.81
N TYR A 795 -23.35 -8.35 11.24
CA TYR A 795 -22.78 -7.09 11.74
C TYR A 795 -21.35 -6.90 11.26
N PHE A 796 -21.04 -5.65 10.90
CA PHE A 796 -19.70 -5.12 10.73
C PHE A 796 -19.35 -4.28 11.96
N HIS A 797 -18.15 -4.45 12.50
CA HIS A 797 -17.69 -3.74 13.68
C HIS A 797 -16.56 -2.78 13.28
N VAL A 798 -16.62 -1.53 13.73
CA VAL A 798 -15.48 -0.62 13.79
C VAL A 798 -15.07 -0.58 15.25
N ASP A 799 -14.10 -1.42 15.60
CA ASP A 799 -13.74 -1.79 16.97
C ASP A 799 -12.22 -1.70 17.24
N SER A 800 -11.48 -0.98 16.39
CA SER A 800 -10.06 -0.68 16.59
C SER A 800 -9.71 0.67 15.97
N PHE A 801 -8.71 1.34 16.54
CA PHE A 801 -8.13 2.57 15.99
C PHE A 801 -7.26 2.31 14.77
N ILE A 802 -6.83 1.08 14.57
CA ILE A 802 -6.10 0.61 13.38
C ILE A 802 -6.93 -0.43 12.64
N PRO A 803 -6.80 -0.51 11.31
CA PRO A 803 -7.62 -1.43 10.54
C PRO A 803 -7.03 -2.84 10.54
N HIS A 804 -7.77 -3.79 11.15
CA HIS A 804 -7.48 -5.22 11.11
C HIS A 804 -8.22 -5.91 9.95
N PRO A 805 -7.64 -6.93 9.29
CA PRO A 805 -8.28 -7.65 8.20
C PRO A 805 -9.51 -8.41 8.69
N LYS A 806 -10.66 -8.14 8.08
CA LYS A 806 -11.95 -8.77 8.38
C LYS A 806 -12.47 -9.51 7.15
N PHE A 807 -12.74 -10.80 7.30
CA PHE A 807 -13.24 -11.64 6.21
C PHE A 807 -14.74 -11.87 6.36
N PHE A 808 -15.46 -11.73 5.24
CA PHE A 808 -16.90 -11.89 5.16
C PHE A 808 -17.27 -12.86 4.04
N THR A 809 -18.47 -13.41 4.15
CA THR A 809 -19.03 -14.33 3.16
C THR A 809 -20.21 -13.66 2.45
N SER A 810 -20.21 -13.66 1.12
CA SER A 810 -21.34 -13.15 0.34
C SER A 810 -22.55 -14.07 0.48
N ASN A 811 -23.72 -13.49 0.74
CA ASN A 811 -25.00 -14.22 0.72
C ASN A 811 -25.77 -14.04 -0.62
N LYS A 812 -25.21 -13.28 -1.56
CA LYS A 812 -25.75 -12.99 -2.91
C LYS A 812 -27.13 -12.30 -2.91
N ASP A 813 -27.53 -11.66 -1.82
CA ASP A 813 -28.75 -10.86 -1.79
C ASP A 813 -28.69 -9.70 -2.79
N ILE A 814 -29.81 -9.43 -3.47
CA ILE A 814 -29.94 -8.26 -4.35
C ILE A 814 -30.09 -7.02 -3.48
N ILE A 815 -29.19 -6.05 -3.67
CA ILE A 815 -29.21 -4.76 -2.98
C ILE A 815 -29.70 -3.71 -3.97
N ASP A 816 -30.87 -3.14 -3.70
CA ASP A 816 -31.39 -2.02 -4.49
C ASP A 816 -30.54 -0.76 -4.25
N ILE A 817 -29.83 -0.33 -5.30
CA ILE A 817 -29.20 0.98 -5.33
C ILE A 817 -30.31 2.01 -5.51
N LYS A 818 -30.78 2.62 -4.42
CA LYS A 818 -31.69 3.76 -4.54
C LYS A 818 -30.92 4.94 -5.11
N ASN A 819 -31.19 5.27 -6.38
CA ASN A 819 -30.84 6.57 -6.93
C ASN A 819 -31.74 7.61 -6.26
N ASN A 820 -31.26 8.20 -5.16
CA ASN A 820 -31.81 9.48 -4.72
C ASN A 820 -31.60 10.50 -5.87
N ASN A 821 -32.36 11.59 -5.90
CA ASN A 821 -32.26 12.65 -6.92
C ASN A 821 -30.87 13.34 -6.91
N GLU A 822 -29.81 12.63 -7.29
CA GLU A 822 -28.42 13.10 -7.37
C GLU A 822 -28.15 13.86 -8.67
N ASN A 823 -29.06 13.81 -9.63
CA ASN A 823 -28.94 14.56 -10.89
C ASN A 823 -28.85 16.09 -10.68
N ASP A 824 -29.30 16.61 -9.55
CA ASP A 824 -29.21 18.04 -9.18
C ASP A 824 -27.96 18.41 -8.37
N VAL A 825 -27.08 17.43 -8.07
CA VAL A 825 -25.87 17.62 -7.27
C VAL A 825 -24.62 17.30 -8.10
N ILE A 826 -23.60 18.15 -8.02
CA ILE A 826 -22.25 17.88 -8.54
C ILE A 826 -21.36 17.49 -7.37
N ASN A 827 -20.81 16.27 -7.42
CA ASN A 827 -19.82 15.79 -6.47
C ASN A 827 -18.44 16.30 -6.88
N VAL A 828 -17.79 17.08 -6.03
CA VAL A 828 -16.46 17.65 -6.28
C VAL A 828 -15.47 17.08 -5.27
N LEU A 829 -14.38 16.49 -5.75
CA LEU A 829 -13.27 15.98 -4.93
C LEU A 829 -12.06 16.91 -5.01
N SER A 830 -11.46 17.25 -3.87
CA SER A 830 -10.15 17.89 -3.81
C SER A 830 -9.30 17.34 -2.66
N ILE A 831 -7.97 17.27 -2.84
CA ILE A 831 -7.05 16.64 -1.89
C ILE A 831 -6.09 17.68 -1.31
N ILE A 832 -6.35 18.09 -0.07
CA ILE A 832 -5.64 19.19 0.58
C ILE A 832 -4.77 18.59 1.66
N THR A 833 -3.46 18.80 1.54
CA THR A 833 -2.48 18.19 2.43
C THR A 833 -1.71 19.21 3.25
N ASP A 834 -1.89 20.49 2.95
CA ASP A 834 -1.12 21.60 3.51
C ASP A 834 -2.01 22.82 3.73
N ILE A 835 -1.74 23.51 4.84
CA ILE A 835 -2.14 24.86 5.19
C ILE A 835 -2.09 25.85 4.02
N SER A 836 -1.00 25.87 3.24
CA SER A 836 -0.84 26.81 2.12
C SER A 836 -1.83 26.54 0.98
N GLN A 837 -2.30 25.29 0.86
CA GLN A 837 -3.28 24.89 -0.14
C GLN A 837 -4.71 25.22 0.28
N GLU A 838 -4.98 25.40 1.59
CA GLU A 838 -6.32 25.77 2.07
C GLU A 838 -6.79 27.08 1.44
N ASP A 839 -5.90 28.08 1.37
CA ASP A 839 -6.20 29.40 0.82
C ASP A 839 -6.62 29.29 -0.66
N ASN A 840 -5.80 28.62 -1.45
CA ASN A 840 -6.09 28.35 -2.87
C ASN A 840 -7.36 27.53 -3.04
N SER A 841 -7.59 26.52 -2.19
CA SER A 841 -8.78 25.69 -2.27
C SER A 841 -10.06 26.46 -1.95
N ARG A 842 -10.01 27.43 -1.02
CA ARG A 842 -11.15 28.34 -0.78
C ARG A 842 -11.45 29.21 -1.99
N ILE A 843 -10.41 29.75 -2.64
CA ILE A 843 -10.55 30.55 -3.87
C ILE A 843 -11.15 29.69 -4.98
N MET A 844 -10.64 28.47 -5.17
CA MET A 844 -11.18 27.49 -6.11
C MET A 844 -12.66 27.23 -5.85
N LEU A 845 -13.04 26.91 -4.60
CA LEU A 845 -14.43 26.65 -4.23
C LEU A 845 -15.33 27.86 -4.45
N HIS A 846 -14.86 29.06 -4.11
CA HIS A 846 -15.61 30.28 -4.33
C HIS A 846 -15.87 30.51 -5.82
N SER A 847 -14.83 30.37 -6.66
CA SER A 847 -14.97 30.49 -8.12
C SER A 847 -15.88 29.42 -8.71
N LEU A 848 -15.83 28.19 -8.19
CA LEU A 848 -16.69 27.08 -8.60
C LEU A 848 -18.15 27.36 -8.26
N LEU A 849 -18.44 27.78 -7.03
CA LEU A 849 -19.81 28.08 -6.60
C LEU A 849 -20.42 29.26 -7.35
N ALA A 850 -19.63 30.30 -7.63
CA ALA A 850 -20.06 31.43 -8.44
C ALA A 850 -20.40 31.02 -9.89
N ASN A 851 -19.76 29.95 -10.38
CA ASN A 851 -19.94 29.40 -11.71
C ASN A 851 -20.52 27.99 -11.68
N CYS A 852 -21.52 27.73 -10.83
CA CYS A 852 -22.23 26.46 -10.82
C CYS A 852 -23.73 26.68 -10.64
N SER A 853 -24.53 26.25 -11.61
CA SER A 853 -25.99 26.34 -11.53
C SER A 853 -26.64 25.24 -10.68
N LYS A 854 -25.85 24.26 -10.20
CA LYS A 854 -26.31 23.10 -9.42
C LYS A 854 -25.79 23.11 -7.99
N LYS A 855 -26.38 22.28 -7.13
CA LYS A 855 -25.88 22.10 -5.76
C LYS A 855 -24.53 21.39 -5.79
N VAL A 856 -23.61 21.80 -4.95
CA VAL A 856 -22.27 21.21 -4.86
C VAL A 856 -22.15 20.43 -3.57
N ARG A 857 -21.68 19.18 -3.69
CA ARG A 857 -21.23 18.36 -2.56
C ARG A 857 -19.72 18.25 -2.64
N PHE A 858 -19.03 18.75 -1.62
CA PHE A 858 -17.58 18.82 -1.59
C PHE A 858 -16.98 17.71 -0.74
N TRP A 859 -16.08 16.94 -1.33
CA TRP A 859 -15.36 15.84 -0.69
C TRP A 859 -13.90 16.26 -0.55
N CYS A 860 -13.39 16.29 0.68
CA CYS A 860 -12.03 16.78 0.94
C CYS A 860 -11.27 15.92 1.92
N PHE A 861 -9.97 15.77 1.67
CA PHE A 861 -9.06 15.20 2.65
C PHE A 861 -8.66 16.26 3.67
N ASN A 862 -8.71 15.89 4.96
CA ASN A 862 -8.40 16.74 6.11
C ASN A 862 -9.30 17.97 6.29
N GLY A 863 -9.31 18.48 7.53
CA GLY A 863 -10.07 19.66 7.93
C GLY A 863 -9.36 20.97 7.56
N TYR A 864 -10.12 22.02 7.25
CA TYR A 864 -9.60 23.38 7.07
C TYR A 864 -9.43 24.05 8.43
N ARG A 865 -8.32 24.79 8.63
CA ARG A 865 -8.07 25.56 9.86
C ARG A 865 -9.23 26.47 10.25
N ASN A 866 -9.84 27.14 9.28
CA ASN A 866 -10.89 28.15 9.48
C ASN A 866 -12.30 27.69 9.04
N GLY A 867 -12.50 26.37 8.84
CA GLY A 867 -13.76 25.84 8.32
C GLY A 867 -14.01 26.18 6.84
N PHE A 868 -15.11 25.65 6.30
CA PHE A 868 -15.54 25.87 4.90
C PHE A 868 -16.56 26.99 4.77
N PRO A 869 -16.78 27.52 3.54
CA PRO A 869 -17.91 28.41 3.27
C PRO A 869 -19.23 27.80 3.73
N LYS A 870 -20.08 28.60 4.38
CA LYS A 870 -21.41 28.16 4.82
C LYS A 870 -22.27 27.75 3.60
N ASN A 871 -23.16 26.77 3.82
CA ASN A 871 -24.12 26.23 2.84
C ASN A 871 -23.57 25.26 1.77
N ILE A 872 -22.37 24.70 1.94
CA ILE A 872 -21.87 23.57 1.14
C ILE A 872 -22.02 22.28 1.94
N GLU A 873 -22.52 21.22 1.31
CA GLU A 873 -22.48 19.88 1.89
C GLU A 873 -21.03 19.35 1.80
N THR A 874 -20.29 19.40 2.91
CA THR A 874 -18.89 18.96 2.96
C THR A 874 -18.76 17.60 3.64
N ILE A 875 -18.03 16.69 3.00
CA ILE A 875 -17.64 15.38 3.53
C ILE A 875 -16.13 15.33 3.67
N TYR A 876 -15.67 15.22 4.90
CA TYR A 876 -14.25 15.03 5.22
C TYR A 876 -13.86 13.57 5.02
N LEU A 877 -12.66 13.35 4.49
CA LEU A 877 -12.06 12.05 4.19
C LEU A 877 -10.73 11.92 4.95
N SER A 878 -10.45 10.72 5.46
CA SER A 878 -9.14 10.41 6.04
C SER A 878 -8.08 10.31 4.94
N ALA A 879 -6.86 10.77 5.21
CA ALA A 879 -5.69 10.59 4.33
C ALA A 879 -5.16 9.15 4.30
N PHE A 880 -6.05 8.18 4.23
CA PHE A 880 -5.70 6.76 4.30
C PHE A 880 -5.03 6.30 3.00
N TRP A 881 -4.14 5.32 3.13
CA TRP A 881 -3.54 4.64 1.99
C TRP A 881 -3.70 3.12 2.15
N PRO A 882 -4.21 2.38 1.14
CA PRO A 882 -4.33 0.93 1.23
C PRO A 882 -2.99 0.26 1.55
N HIS A 883 -2.99 -0.66 2.52
CA HIS A 883 -1.77 -1.30 3.03
C HIS A 883 -1.00 -2.10 1.97
N PHE A 884 -1.68 -2.59 0.93
CA PHE A 884 -1.08 -3.37 -0.14
C PHE A 884 -0.42 -2.49 -1.24
N LEU A 885 -0.55 -1.17 -1.16
CA LEU A 885 0.12 -0.23 -2.06
C LEU A 885 1.41 0.30 -1.44
N SER A 886 2.39 0.61 -2.28
CA SER A 886 3.60 1.31 -1.85
C SER A 886 3.25 2.67 -1.23
N LYS A 887 3.73 2.94 -0.01
CA LYS A 887 3.48 4.22 0.65
C LYS A 887 4.08 5.37 -0.18
N PRO A 888 3.36 6.48 -0.41
CA PRO A 888 3.92 7.68 -1.02
C PRO A 888 5.09 8.21 -0.19
N LYS A 889 6.09 8.83 -0.82
CA LYS A 889 7.26 9.37 -0.11
C LYS A 889 6.95 10.63 0.68
N ASN A 890 5.96 11.39 0.24
CA ASN A 890 5.54 12.65 0.86
C ASN A 890 4.08 12.97 0.52
N TYR A 891 3.55 14.02 1.16
CA TYR A 891 2.18 14.48 0.96
C TYR A 891 1.87 14.94 -0.46
N LEU A 892 2.85 15.49 -1.19
CA LEU A 892 2.67 15.89 -2.58
C LEU A 892 2.42 14.67 -3.48
N GLU A 893 3.22 13.62 -3.33
CA GLU A 893 3.04 12.35 -4.04
C GLU A 893 1.72 11.68 -3.65
N PHE A 894 1.34 11.72 -2.37
CA PHE A 894 0.02 11.27 -1.92
C PHE A 894 -1.11 12.02 -2.65
N SER A 895 -1.06 13.36 -2.64
CA SER A 895 -2.10 14.20 -3.26
C SER A 895 -2.26 13.90 -4.75
N LYS A 896 -1.16 13.75 -5.48
CA LYS A 896 -1.17 13.37 -6.90
C LYS A 896 -1.71 11.96 -7.14
N ALA A 897 -1.21 10.96 -6.42
CA ALA A 897 -1.59 9.57 -6.68
C ALA A 897 -3.02 9.23 -6.21
N ALA A 898 -3.48 9.82 -5.10
CA ALA A 898 -4.78 9.52 -4.50
C ALA A 898 -5.97 9.87 -5.41
N LYS A 899 -5.82 10.86 -6.30
CA LYS A 899 -6.84 11.31 -7.27
C LYS A 899 -7.46 10.15 -8.06
N PHE A 900 -6.63 9.20 -8.47
CA PHE A 900 -7.03 8.03 -9.26
C PHE A 900 -6.99 6.73 -8.45
N ALA A 901 -6.11 6.63 -7.44
CA ALA A 901 -5.93 5.39 -6.68
C ALA A 901 -7.04 5.10 -5.66
N LEU A 902 -7.77 6.12 -5.17
CA LEU A 902 -8.74 5.96 -4.09
C LEU A 902 -10.19 6.23 -4.49
N ILE A 903 -10.44 6.78 -5.68
CA ILE A 903 -11.76 7.31 -6.06
C ILE A 903 -12.86 6.24 -6.07
N ASP A 904 -12.57 5.03 -6.55
CA ASP A 904 -13.50 3.89 -6.55
C ASP A 904 -13.71 3.26 -5.16
N LEU A 905 -12.75 3.45 -4.24
CA LEU A 905 -12.85 2.99 -2.85
C LEU A 905 -13.68 3.94 -1.98
N ILE A 906 -13.59 5.24 -2.24
CA ILE A 906 -14.23 6.29 -1.44
C ILE A 906 -15.70 6.46 -1.85
N PHE A 907 -15.95 6.58 -3.16
CA PHE A 907 -17.27 6.93 -3.65
C PHE A 907 -18.21 5.72 -3.68
N PRO A 908 -19.40 5.81 -3.07
CA PRO A 908 -20.40 4.75 -3.13
C PRO A 908 -20.91 4.50 -4.56
N PRO A 909 -21.42 3.30 -4.87
CA PRO A 909 -21.87 2.93 -6.21
C PRO A 909 -22.99 3.78 -6.81
N HIS A 910 -23.81 4.45 -5.98
CA HIS A 910 -24.88 5.33 -6.46
C HIS A 910 -24.36 6.66 -7.03
N ILE A 911 -23.14 7.08 -6.68
CA ILE A 911 -22.52 8.27 -7.26
C ILE A 911 -21.97 7.88 -8.64
N GLU A 912 -22.62 8.42 -9.67
CA GLU A 912 -22.30 8.15 -11.08
C GLU A 912 -21.17 9.02 -11.61
N ASN A 913 -21.10 10.30 -11.21
CA ASN A 913 -20.12 11.24 -11.72
C ASN A 913 -19.44 12.05 -10.61
N VAL A 914 -18.14 12.28 -10.78
CA VAL A 914 -17.29 13.05 -9.84
C VAL A 914 -16.38 13.99 -10.62
N LEU A 915 -16.35 15.26 -10.24
CA LEU A 915 -15.35 16.23 -10.69
C LEU A 915 -14.20 16.27 -9.70
N PHE A 916 -12.99 15.93 -10.14
CA PHE A 916 -11.78 16.21 -9.38
C PHE A 916 -11.19 17.57 -9.77
N VAL A 917 -10.76 18.34 -8.77
CA VAL A 917 -10.15 19.67 -8.97
C VAL A 917 -8.97 19.89 -8.02
N ASP A 918 -7.81 20.24 -8.58
CA ASP A 918 -6.66 20.71 -7.80
C ASP A 918 -6.94 22.10 -7.18
N GLN A 919 -6.28 22.42 -6.06
CA GLN A 919 -6.60 23.63 -5.28
C GLN A 919 -6.28 24.93 -6.05
N GLY A 920 -5.38 24.89 -7.03
CA GLY A 920 -4.95 26.04 -7.82
C GLY A 920 -5.81 26.34 -9.05
N ILE A 921 -7.06 25.87 -9.12
CA ILE A 921 -7.96 26.08 -10.27
C ILE A 921 -8.92 27.24 -10.01
N ILE A 922 -9.09 28.12 -10.99
CA ILE A 922 -10.09 29.20 -10.99
C ILE A 922 -11.07 28.99 -12.15
N PHE A 923 -12.36 28.84 -11.85
CA PHE A 923 -13.41 28.67 -12.86
C PHE A 923 -13.93 30.01 -13.38
N ARG A 924 -14.13 30.10 -14.71
CA ARG A 924 -14.71 31.24 -15.43
C ARG A 924 -16.06 30.95 -16.08
N LYS A 925 -16.45 29.68 -16.15
CA LYS A 925 -17.64 29.20 -16.88
C LYS A 925 -18.37 28.14 -16.05
N ASP A 926 -19.66 27.92 -16.36
CA ASP A 926 -20.54 27.03 -15.59
C ASP A 926 -20.05 25.56 -15.58
N VAL A 927 -19.67 25.07 -14.40
CA VAL A 927 -19.20 23.70 -14.13
C VAL A 927 -20.27 22.64 -14.38
N SER A 928 -21.56 23.01 -14.38
CA SER A 928 -22.65 22.09 -14.69
C SER A 928 -22.59 21.49 -16.10
N ILE A 929 -21.80 22.08 -17.01
CA ILE A 929 -21.65 21.60 -18.38
C ILE A 929 -21.07 20.18 -18.46
N PHE A 930 -20.23 19.77 -17.50
CA PHE A 930 -19.63 18.43 -17.50
C PHE A 930 -20.66 17.30 -17.39
N GLN A 931 -21.80 17.55 -16.74
CA GLN A 931 -22.88 16.56 -16.69
C GLN A 931 -23.62 16.37 -18.02
N LYS A 932 -23.44 17.29 -18.97
CA LYS A 932 -23.98 17.18 -20.34
C LYS A 932 -22.95 16.60 -21.32
N LEU A 933 -21.73 16.32 -20.86
CA LEU A 933 -20.67 15.75 -21.68
C LEU A 933 -21.07 14.31 -22.04
N ASP A 934 -21.06 13.99 -23.33
CA ASP A 934 -21.18 12.60 -23.77
C ASP A 934 -19.85 11.89 -23.50
N MET A 935 -19.87 11.00 -22.52
CA MET A 935 -18.69 10.23 -22.12
C MET A 935 -18.46 9.02 -23.01
N GLU A 936 -19.43 8.62 -23.85
CA GLU A 936 -19.40 7.35 -24.58
C GLU A 936 -18.97 6.19 -23.64
N ASP A 937 -17.92 5.46 -24.02
CA ASP A 937 -17.28 4.40 -23.22
C ASP A 937 -16.07 4.89 -22.40
N ALA A 938 -15.83 6.20 -22.31
CA ALA A 938 -14.73 6.76 -21.56
C ALA A 938 -14.97 6.70 -20.04
N SER A 939 -13.91 6.36 -19.30
CA SER A 939 -13.97 6.31 -17.83
C SER A 939 -13.68 7.67 -17.19
N VAL A 940 -12.91 8.52 -17.87
CA VAL A 940 -12.55 9.86 -17.39
C VAL A 940 -12.30 10.79 -18.57
N ALA A 941 -12.67 12.06 -18.41
CA ALA A 941 -12.37 13.12 -19.36
C ALA A 941 -11.29 14.05 -18.78
N LEU A 942 -10.26 14.33 -19.58
CA LEU A 942 -9.08 15.09 -19.15
C LEU A 942 -8.67 16.14 -20.19
N PRO A 943 -8.21 17.32 -19.76
CA PRO A 943 -7.72 18.37 -20.67
C PRO A 943 -6.47 17.91 -21.42
N LEU A 944 -6.45 18.19 -22.72
CA LEU A 944 -5.28 18.00 -23.56
C LEU A 944 -4.13 18.94 -23.12
N MET A 945 -2.90 18.45 -23.15
CA MET A 945 -1.70 19.26 -23.02
C MET A 945 -0.95 19.32 -24.34
N THR A 946 -0.80 20.53 -24.86
CA THR A 946 -0.09 20.82 -26.11
C THR A 946 0.91 21.92 -25.85
N SER A 947 2.19 21.55 -25.71
CA SER A 947 3.23 22.55 -25.49
C SER A 947 3.32 23.52 -26.67
N SER A 948 3.20 24.82 -26.40
CA SER A 948 3.43 25.89 -27.37
C SER A 948 4.89 25.90 -27.89
N THR A 949 5.82 25.33 -27.13
CA THR A 949 7.24 25.13 -27.46
C THR A 949 7.53 23.63 -27.69
N SER A 950 6.92 23.09 -28.74
CA SER A 950 6.67 21.67 -29.02
C SER A 950 7.85 20.66 -28.98
N LYS A 951 9.11 21.08 -28.78
CA LYS A 951 10.29 20.17 -28.72
C LYS A 951 10.98 20.05 -27.35
N ALA A 952 10.66 20.88 -26.36
CA ALA A 952 11.45 20.96 -25.12
C ALA A 952 10.82 20.23 -23.90
N PHE A 953 9.55 19.82 -23.96
CA PHE A 953 8.88 19.19 -22.82
C PHE A 953 9.09 17.66 -22.78
N TYR A 954 9.27 17.13 -21.57
CA TYR A 954 9.62 15.73 -21.32
C TYR A 954 8.60 14.73 -21.90
N PHE A 955 7.31 15.07 -21.91
CA PHE A 955 6.24 14.19 -22.38
C PHE A 955 6.22 14.04 -23.92
N ASN A 956 6.93 14.89 -24.66
CA ASN A 956 7.18 14.75 -26.10
C ASN A 956 8.51 14.03 -26.41
N SER A 957 9.22 13.55 -25.39
CA SER A 957 10.37 12.68 -25.62
C SER A 957 9.91 11.36 -26.24
N TYR A 958 10.79 10.77 -27.05
CA TYR A 958 10.52 9.51 -27.74
C TYR A 958 10.04 8.40 -26.79
N ASP A 959 10.64 8.28 -25.61
CA ASP A 959 10.29 7.24 -24.63
C ASP A 959 8.87 7.43 -24.07
N TYR A 960 8.49 8.67 -23.75
CA TYR A 960 7.13 8.97 -23.27
C TYR A 960 6.11 8.81 -24.39
N GLU A 961 6.41 9.26 -25.61
CA GLU A 961 5.51 9.16 -26.76
C GLU A 961 5.27 7.70 -27.17
N THR A 962 6.31 6.86 -27.19
CA THR A 962 6.21 5.43 -27.48
C THR A 962 5.47 4.68 -26.37
N SER A 963 5.69 5.05 -25.10
CA SER A 963 4.98 4.43 -23.97
C SER A 963 3.46 4.59 -24.03
N ARG A 964 2.96 5.61 -24.75
CA ARG A 964 1.53 5.89 -24.98
C ARG A 964 1.08 5.70 -26.43
N PHE A 965 1.89 5.06 -27.28
CA PHE A 965 1.56 4.80 -28.70
C PHE A 965 1.18 6.07 -29.46
N LYS A 966 1.87 7.18 -29.18
CA LYS A 966 1.62 8.49 -29.78
C LYS A 966 0.20 9.03 -29.55
N ARG A 967 -0.60 8.40 -28.66
CA ARG A 967 -1.89 8.94 -28.22
C ARG A 967 -1.68 10.24 -27.45
N PRO A 968 -2.61 11.19 -27.42
CA PRO A 968 -2.43 12.49 -26.77
C PRO A 968 -2.00 12.42 -25.30
N PHE A 969 -1.32 13.48 -24.83
CA PHE A 969 -0.93 13.63 -23.43
C PHE A 969 -1.93 14.54 -22.71
N HIS A 970 -2.43 14.12 -21.57
CA HIS A 970 -3.47 14.82 -20.82
C HIS A 970 -2.95 15.30 -19.47
N GLY A 971 -3.43 16.45 -19.02
CA GLY A 971 -3.14 16.99 -17.68
C GLY A 971 -4.18 16.53 -16.65
N THR A 972 -3.76 16.46 -15.38
CA THR A 972 -4.61 15.91 -14.29
C THR A 972 -5.07 16.92 -13.24
N SER A 973 -4.90 18.22 -13.52
CA SER A 973 -5.34 19.29 -12.60
C SER A 973 -6.87 19.42 -12.50
N LEU A 974 -7.58 18.94 -13.52
CA LEU A 974 -9.03 18.81 -13.56
C LEU A 974 -9.38 17.47 -14.24
N ALA A 975 -10.29 16.70 -13.65
CA ALA A 975 -10.74 15.43 -14.22
C ALA A 975 -12.23 15.18 -13.98
N TRP A 976 -12.96 14.80 -15.02
CA TRP A 976 -14.37 14.43 -14.91
C TRP A 976 -14.54 12.92 -15.05
N PHE A 977 -14.94 12.26 -13.97
CA PHE A 977 -15.03 10.80 -13.90
C PHE A 977 -16.45 10.30 -14.17
N ASN A 978 -16.56 9.27 -15.01
CA ASN A 978 -17.70 8.38 -15.07
C ASN A 978 -17.39 7.18 -14.15
N MET A 979 -17.93 7.23 -12.93
CA MET A 979 -17.64 6.25 -11.88
C MET A 979 -18.23 4.87 -12.16
N LYS A 980 -19.26 4.78 -13.01
CA LYS A 980 -19.79 3.48 -13.45
C LYS A 980 -18.77 2.79 -14.34
N THR A 981 -18.38 3.44 -15.43
CA THR A 981 -17.41 2.88 -16.38
C THR A 981 -16.06 2.62 -15.70
N TRP A 982 -15.56 3.55 -14.88
CA TRP A 982 -14.30 3.40 -14.14
C TRP A 982 -14.24 2.12 -13.28
N ARG A 983 -15.37 1.72 -12.67
CA ARG A 983 -15.49 0.48 -11.90
C ARG A 983 -15.62 -0.74 -12.81
N GLU A 984 -16.45 -0.66 -13.86
CA GLU A 984 -16.68 -1.75 -14.82
C GLU A 984 -15.40 -2.17 -15.57
N THR A 985 -14.56 -1.20 -15.93
CA THR A 985 -13.25 -1.42 -16.58
C THR A 985 -12.13 -1.75 -15.60
N ASN A 986 -12.38 -1.72 -14.28
CA ASN A 986 -11.39 -1.85 -13.22
C ASN A 986 -10.22 -0.85 -13.35
N SER A 987 -10.49 0.36 -13.86
CA SER A 987 -9.46 1.38 -14.08
C SER A 987 -8.69 1.74 -12.81
N GLY A 988 -9.36 1.76 -11.66
CA GLY A 988 -8.71 1.97 -10.36
C GLY A 988 -7.68 0.89 -10.01
N ASP A 989 -8.00 -0.39 -10.23
CA ASP A 989 -7.06 -1.50 -9.98
C ASP A 989 -5.88 -1.46 -10.96
N LEU A 990 -6.14 -1.11 -12.21
CA LEU A 990 -5.09 -0.93 -13.22
C LEU A 990 -4.16 0.23 -12.86
N TYR A 991 -4.69 1.37 -12.40
CA TYR A 991 -3.89 2.50 -11.92
C TYR A 991 -3.04 2.11 -10.70
N ARG A 992 -3.66 1.46 -9.71
CA ARG A 992 -2.97 0.96 -8.49
C ARG A 992 -1.84 -0.03 -8.82
N ASN A 993 -2.03 -0.87 -9.84
CA ASN A 993 -0.99 -1.78 -10.33
C ASN A 993 0.18 -0.99 -10.96
N LEU A 994 -0.11 -0.04 -11.86
CA LEU A 994 0.92 0.82 -12.46
C LEU A 994 1.69 1.61 -11.39
N TYR A 995 0.99 2.23 -10.45
CA TYR A 995 1.59 2.95 -9.33
C TYR A 995 2.53 2.06 -8.49
N SER A 996 2.05 0.87 -8.10
CA SER A 996 2.87 -0.08 -7.33
C SER A 996 4.10 -0.54 -8.10
N LYS A 997 3.99 -0.81 -9.40
CA LYS A 997 5.12 -1.19 -10.27
C LYS A 997 6.14 -0.05 -10.35
N THR A 998 5.70 1.17 -10.63
CA THR A 998 6.56 2.35 -10.76
C THR A 998 7.38 2.61 -9.50
N LEU A 999 6.76 2.58 -8.31
CA LEU A 999 7.48 2.82 -7.06
C LEU A 999 8.37 1.66 -6.64
N LYS A 1000 7.88 0.42 -6.72
CA LYS A 1000 8.64 -0.77 -6.35
C LYS A 1000 9.89 -0.93 -7.20
N TYR A 1001 9.80 -0.59 -8.48
CA TYR A 1001 10.91 -0.71 -9.43
C TYR A 1001 11.69 0.59 -9.64
N GLN A 1002 11.37 1.64 -8.89
CA GLN A 1002 12.02 2.96 -8.99
C GLN A 1002 12.08 3.49 -10.43
N ILE A 1003 11.02 3.25 -11.20
CA ILE A 1003 10.89 3.80 -12.55
C ILE A 1003 10.76 5.33 -12.39
N GLY A 1004 11.63 6.08 -13.07
CA GLY A 1004 11.61 7.54 -13.02
C GLY A 1004 10.31 8.11 -13.57
N TYR A 1005 9.75 9.10 -12.87
CA TYR A 1005 8.57 9.86 -13.27
C TYR A 1005 8.80 11.34 -13.02
N ASN A 1006 8.14 12.21 -13.78
CA ASN A 1006 8.14 13.65 -13.58
C ASN A 1006 6.94 14.07 -12.72
N SER A 1007 5.74 13.60 -13.09
CA SER A 1007 4.52 13.76 -12.29
C SER A 1007 3.77 12.44 -12.25
N ILE A 1008 3.65 11.86 -11.06
CA ILE A 1008 3.12 10.49 -10.91
C ILE A 1008 1.67 10.35 -11.38
N ASP A 1009 0.84 11.39 -11.24
CA ASP A 1009 -0.53 11.41 -11.75
C ASP A 1009 -0.57 11.50 -13.27
N ASP A 1010 0.06 12.52 -13.86
CA ASP A 1010 0.08 12.73 -15.32
C ASP A 1010 0.73 11.54 -16.05
N ASP A 1011 1.87 11.04 -15.56
CA ASP A 1011 2.61 9.98 -16.24
C ASP A 1011 1.84 8.64 -16.18
N LEU A 1012 1.26 8.29 -15.03
CA LEU A 1012 0.53 7.03 -14.89
C LEU A 1012 -0.81 7.04 -15.60
N ILE A 1013 -1.57 8.15 -15.60
CA ILE A 1013 -2.85 8.21 -16.32
C ILE A 1013 -2.64 8.12 -17.84
N ASN A 1014 -1.56 8.75 -18.35
CA ASN A 1014 -1.22 8.70 -19.77
C ASN A 1014 -0.60 7.37 -20.19
N GLN A 1015 -0.11 6.54 -19.27
CA GLN A 1015 0.18 5.13 -19.54
C GLN A 1015 -1.10 4.28 -19.47
N LEU A 1016 -1.98 4.56 -18.50
CA LEU A 1016 -3.24 3.84 -18.29
C LEU A 1016 -4.18 3.94 -19.50
N GLN A 1017 -4.06 5.00 -20.32
CA GLN A 1017 -4.89 5.22 -21.50
C GLN A 1017 -4.85 4.09 -22.54
N LEU A 1018 -3.85 3.20 -22.49
CA LEU A 1018 -3.79 2.00 -23.34
C LEU A 1018 -4.74 0.89 -22.88
N LYS A 1019 -5.18 0.94 -21.62
CA LYS A 1019 -6.07 -0.05 -20.99
C LYS A 1019 -7.42 0.54 -20.62
N THR A 1020 -7.51 1.86 -20.45
CA THR A 1020 -8.72 2.59 -20.08
C THR A 1020 -8.98 3.67 -21.12
N GLN A 1021 -10.22 3.76 -21.61
CA GLN A 1021 -10.60 4.81 -22.55
C GLN A 1021 -10.69 6.16 -21.82
N LEU A 1022 -9.99 7.16 -22.37
CA LEU A 1022 -10.03 8.54 -21.90
C LEU A 1022 -10.76 9.40 -22.94
N LEU A 1023 -11.53 10.38 -22.49
CA LEU A 1023 -12.09 11.42 -23.33
C LEU A 1023 -11.18 12.65 -23.29
N THR A 1024 -10.72 13.10 -24.46
CA THR A 1024 -9.85 14.27 -24.57
C THR A 1024 -10.70 15.54 -24.55
N LEU A 1025 -10.55 16.35 -23.51
CA LEU A 1025 -11.14 17.68 -23.42
C LEU A 1025 -10.25 18.70 -24.12
N PRO A 1026 -10.83 19.79 -24.67
CA PRO A 1026 -10.07 20.90 -25.23
C PRO A 1026 -9.08 21.46 -24.22
N GLU A 1027 -7.92 21.93 -24.71
CA GLU A 1027 -6.83 22.47 -23.91
C GLU A 1027 -7.28 23.65 -23.03
N GLU A 1028 -8.15 24.51 -23.54
CA GLU A 1028 -8.73 25.65 -22.82
C GLU A 1028 -9.65 25.25 -21.65
N THR A 1029 -9.96 23.95 -21.49
CA THR A 1029 -10.77 23.48 -20.35
C THR A 1029 -10.04 23.72 -19.03
N SER A 1030 -8.71 23.56 -19.02
CA SER A 1030 -7.85 23.85 -17.87
C SER A 1030 -6.55 24.49 -18.36
N PHE A 1031 -6.62 25.78 -18.66
CA PHE A 1031 -5.53 26.54 -19.22
C PHE A 1031 -4.38 26.71 -18.21
N CYS A 1032 -3.14 26.40 -18.61
CA CYS A 1032 -1.93 26.66 -17.83
C CYS A 1032 -0.89 27.38 -18.70
N VAL A 1033 -0.39 28.53 -18.24
CA VAL A 1033 0.60 29.35 -18.98
C VAL A 1033 1.84 28.54 -19.38
N THR A 1034 2.26 27.57 -18.57
CA THR A 1034 3.45 26.75 -18.84
C THR A 1034 3.24 25.77 -20.00
N ASN A 1035 2.05 25.20 -20.11
CA ASN A 1035 1.80 24.04 -20.97
C ASN A 1035 0.75 24.29 -22.05
N SER A 1036 0.17 25.50 -22.09
CA SER A 1036 -0.87 25.88 -23.02
C SER A 1036 -0.46 26.98 -24.00
N ASN A 1037 -1.13 27.07 -25.15
CA ASN A 1037 -1.01 28.18 -26.09
C ASN A 1037 -1.69 29.43 -25.54
N MET A 1038 -0.92 30.51 -25.37
CA MET A 1038 -1.40 31.78 -24.79
C MET A 1038 -2.63 32.38 -25.49
N GLU A 1039 -2.85 32.12 -26.77
CA GLU A 1039 -4.04 32.56 -27.51
C GLU A 1039 -5.35 31.98 -26.95
N LEU A 1040 -5.28 30.86 -26.21
CA LEU A 1040 -6.43 30.21 -25.59
C LEU A 1040 -6.80 30.80 -24.22
N ALA A 1041 -5.96 31.66 -23.64
CA ALA A 1041 -6.16 32.22 -22.30
C ALA A 1041 -7.51 32.96 -22.16
N GLU A 1042 -7.95 33.66 -23.21
CA GLU A 1042 -9.23 34.38 -23.24
C GLU A 1042 -10.44 33.44 -23.30
N LYS A 1043 -10.29 32.27 -23.92
CA LYS A 1043 -11.35 31.26 -24.06
C LYS A 1043 -11.40 30.28 -22.90
N ALA A 1044 -10.45 30.35 -21.97
CA ALA A 1044 -10.28 29.44 -20.87
C ALA A 1044 -11.57 29.22 -20.08
N PHE A 1045 -11.96 27.95 -19.92
CA PHE A 1045 -13.03 27.54 -19.02
C PHE A 1045 -12.60 27.66 -17.56
N ALA A 1046 -11.37 27.22 -17.28
CA ALA A 1046 -10.70 27.40 -16.01
C ALA A 1046 -9.21 27.69 -16.21
N ILE A 1047 -8.60 28.38 -15.24
CA ILE A 1047 -7.16 28.66 -15.20
C ILE A 1047 -6.53 27.85 -14.08
N ALA A 1048 -5.46 27.12 -14.39
CA ALA A 1048 -4.57 26.50 -13.43
C ALA A 1048 -3.42 27.44 -13.05
N LEU A 1049 -3.28 27.74 -11.76
CA LEU A 1049 -2.24 28.59 -11.18
C LEU A 1049 -0.89 27.86 -11.12
N CYS A 1050 -0.31 27.57 -12.29
CA CYS A 1050 0.90 26.75 -12.43
C CYS A 1050 2.22 27.53 -12.40
N SER A 1051 2.18 28.87 -12.45
CA SER A 1051 3.36 29.75 -12.45
C SER A 1051 3.03 31.15 -11.92
N THR A 1052 4.06 31.95 -11.61
CA THR A 1052 3.89 33.36 -11.21
C THR A 1052 3.16 34.18 -12.29
N ASP A 1053 3.37 33.87 -13.57
CA ASP A 1053 2.67 34.53 -14.67
C ASP A 1053 1.18 34.15 -14.74
N SER A 1054 0.80 32.97 -14.24
CA SER A 1054 -0.60 32.57 -14.10
C SER A 1054 -1.36 33.47 -13.11
N TYR A 1055 -0.70 33.88 -12.02
CA TYR A 1055 -1.24 34.86 -11.07
C TYR A 1055 -1.37 36.25 -11.68
N LYS A 1056 -0.43 36.66 -12.55
CA LYS A 1056 -0.53 37.96 -13.26
C LYS A 1056 -1.68 37.96 -14.27
N LEU A 1057 -1.85 36.86 -15.00
CA LEU A 1057 -2.91 36.71 -16.01
C LEU A 1057 -4.31 36.73 -15.40
N SER A 1058 -4.43 36.22 -14.17
CA SER A 1058 -5.66 36.33 -13.36
C SER A 1058 -5.68 37.59 -12.48
N GLY A 1059 -4.67 38.46 -12.50
CA GLY A 1059 -4.33 39.37 -11.39
C GLY A 1059 -5.49 40.14 -10.74
N LYS A 1060 -6.36 40.79 -11.53
CA LYS A 1060 -7.52 41.51 -10.99
C LYS A 1060 -8.60 40.56 -10.47
N GLU A 1061 -8.97 39.56 -11.28
CA GLU A 1061 -9.93 38.49 -10.96
C GLU A 1061 -9.51 37.69 -9.72
N TYR A 1062 -8.24 37.31 -9.63
CA TYR A 1062 -7.64 36.64 -8.49
C TYR A 1062 -7.71 37.48 -7.22
N THR A 1063 -7.35 38.78 -7.29
CA THR A 1063 -7.41 39.67 -6.12
C THR A 1063 -8.84 39.85 -5.62
N GLU A 1064 -9.80 39.99 -6.53
CA GLU A 1064 -11.24 40.07 -6.19
C GLU A 1064 -11.74 38.77 -5.54
N LEU A 1065 -11.38 37.61 -6.09
CA LEU A 1065 -11.73 36.31 -5.53
C LEU A 1065 -11.09 36.06 -4.16
N VAL A 1066 -9.82 36.46 -3.95
CA VAL A 1066 -9.15 36.38 -2.65
C VAL A 1066 -9.90 37.21 -1.61
N ASN A 1067 -10.27 38.44 -1.94
CA ASN A 1067 -11.02 39.31 -1.03
C ASN A 1067 -12.39 38.70 -0.70
N ALA A 1068 -13.14 38.22 -1.69
CA ALA A 1068 -14.45 37.60 -1.50
C ALA A 1068 -14.39 36.28 -0.71
N ALA A 1069 -13.37 35.44 -0.97
CA ALA A 1069 -13.13 34.21 -0.24
C ALA A 1069 -12.82 34.48 1.24
N ASN A 1070 -12.10 35.58 1.53
CA ASN A 1070 -11.76 35.99 2.90
C ASN A 1070 -12.93 36.66 3.63
N GLU A 1071 -13.80 37.39 2.95
CA GLU A 1071 -15.00 38.02 3.54
C GLU A 1071 -16.04 36.99 4.00
N ASN A 1072 -16.21 35.89 3.25
CA ASN A 1072 -17.12 34.79 3.61
C ASN A 1072 -16.68 33.98 4.84
N ILE A 1073 -15.49 34.23 5.40
CA ILE A 1073 -14.98 33.63 6.64
C ILE A 1073 -15.45 34.40 7.88
N LYS A 1074 -15.85 35.67 7.73
CA LYS A 1074 -16.12 36.56 8.87
C LYS A 1074 -17.46 36.37 9.60
N TYR A 1075 -18.26 35.34 9.28
CA TYR A 1075 -19.54 35.10 9.95
C TYR A 1075 -19.85 33.64 10.16
#